data_AF-A0A163LEW6-F1
#
_entry.id   AF-A0A163LEW6-F1
#
_cell.length_a   1.000
_cell.length_b   1.000
_cell.length_c   1.000
_cell.angle_alpha   90.00
_cell.angle_beta   90.00
_cell.angle_gamma   90.00
#
_symmetry.space_group_name_H-M   'P 1'
#
loop_
_entity.id
_entity.type
_entity.pdbx_description
1 polymer ?
#
loop_
_entity_poly.entity_id
_entity_poly.type
_entity_poly.pdbx_seq_one_letter_code
_entity_poly.pdbx_strand_id
1 'polypeptide(L)'
;MPSTPRNRTVSRLQPFASTIFAEMTALATLHDAVNLGQGFPDTDGPAAMLEVARRAIAEGVNQYPPGPGMPVLRQAIAEDRRIRYGLDSDPDSEVLVTVGATEAISAAILGLVEPGEEVVLIEPYYDSYAASVALAGAVRRTVPLVTAGDGFAVDLDALRGAITAKTKMLIVNSPHNPTGTVFTDHELRAIAELACERDLIVLSDEVYEHLVFDGLTHTPMASLPGMRERTVTVSSAAKTFNVTGWKTGWAIGPRELIDGVRAAKQFMSFVAGAPFQPAVAYALTNEQPWVVELRQSLQGKRDVLGKALTEAGFTVHSGGGTYFLLADIRPLGETDAGDFCRALPERIGVAAVPVDVFADNRDDWKHLVTTFIQSTWQITDDELFGLGSAPVPRGTFRLICLTLIHCPDLGSAFARMSDVIRALPALAPLSIEKGEESTRVSFAVRAREGVAEPDVAERVTTDFVLILLHRFSAWLIGKRVRLRAVEFPYSAPDARLAQDYDYIFGAPVTFGAQRAALEFDNSAMRAPIIQTEETLEEYLRESPIQLMSERDYDSTASAQVRRVLELGVKGRTSTAEEIAEMLSISVPHLRRLLRRDGTSLNQLREEVLRDVAIAGLRRGESVEVLSARLGFSEPSAFRRAFKRWTGDTPSSYR
;
A
#
# COMPACT_ATOMS: atom_id res chain seq x y z
N MET A 1 27.86 21.88 -5.95
CA MET A 1 26.67 21.17 -5.45
C MET A 1 26.12 20.31 -6.57
N PRO A 2 26.09 18.98 -6.47
CA PRO A 2 25.34 18.16 -7.42
C PRO A 2 23.85 18.35 -7.13
N SER A 3 23.09 18.84 -8.11
CA SER A 3 21.65 19.04 -8.01
C SER A 3 20.93 17.72 -7.73
N THR A 4 20.09 17.70 -6.71
CA THR A 4 19.14 16.61 -6.45
C THR A 4 18.39 16.33 -7.75
N PRO A 5 18.40 15.10 -8.30
CA PRO A 5 17.61 14.82 -9.49
C PRO A 5 16.14 14.96 -9.12
N ARG A 6 15.50 16.01 -9.64
CA ARG A 6 14.05 16.23 -9.53
C ARG A 6 13.33 14.94 -9.90
N ASN A 7 12.53 14.38 -8.99
CA ASN A 7 11.44 13.50 -9.38
C ASN A 7 10.59 14.31 -10.36
N ARG A 8 10.66 13.95 -11.65
CA ARG A 8 9.99 14.69 -12.73
C ARG A 8 8.53 14.28 -12.85
N THR A 9 8.12 13.19 -12.20
CA THR A 9 6.72 12.83 -12.07
C THR A 9 6.02 13.93 -11.28
N VAL A 10 4.94 14.46 -11.86
CA VAL A 10 4.14 15.52 -11.24
C VAL A 10 3.64 15.07 -9.87
N SER A 11 3.66 15.98 -8.89
CA SER A 11 3.39 15.67 -7.48
C SER A 11 2.10 14.84 -7.27
N ARG A 12 1.01 15.23 -7.94
CA ARG A 12 -0.29 14.54 -7.86
C ARG A 12 -0.31 13.09 -8.37
N LEU A 13 0.71 12.65 -9.12
CA LEU A 13 0.84 11.27 -9.60
C LEU A 13 1.91 10.46 -8.87
N GLN A 14 2.70 11.08 -8.00
CA GLN A 14 3.75 10.36 -7.26
C GLN A 14 3.20 9.21 -6.41
N PRO A 15 2.01 9.31 -5.75
CA PRO A 15 1.44 8.18 -5.01
C PRO A 15 1.05 6.97 -5.86
N PHE A 16 0.94 7.13 -7.19
CA PHE A 16 0.47 6.10 -8.12
C PHE A 16 1.59 5.59 -9.05
N ALA A 17 2.86 5.86 -8.71
CA ALA A 17 4.00 5.57 -9.58
C ALA A 17 4.30 4.07 -9.75
N SER A 18 3.84 3.22 -8.82
CA SER A 18 3.95 1.76 -8.87
C SER A 18 2.68 1.13 -8.33
N THR A 19 2.25 0.00 -8.91
CA THR A 19 1.05 -0.71 -8.46
C THR A 19 1.40 -2.02 -7.78
N ILE A 20 0.64 -2.40 -6.75
CA ILE A 20 0.77 -3.69 -6.06
C ILE A 20 0.66 -4.89 -7.02
N PHE A 21 -0.12 -4.75 -8.09
CA PHE A 21 -0.30 -5.81 -9.09
C PHE A 21 1.01 -6.16 -9.80
N ALA A 22 1.85 -5.16 -10.09
CA ALA A 22 3.16 -5.38 -10.69
C ALA A 22 4.10 -6.10 -9.71
N GLU A 23 4.10 -5.66 -8.45
CA GLU A 23 4.87 -6.28 -7.35
C GLU A 23 4.47 -7.75 -7.15
N MET A 24 3.18 -8.03 -6.94
CA MET A 24 2.68 -9.38 -6.68
C MET A 24 2.87 -10.32 -7.88
N THR A 25 2.75 -9.81 -9.11
CA THR A 25 3.06 -10.60 -10.32
C THR A 25 4.53 -10.97 -10.38
N ALA A 26 5.43 -10.03 -10.09
CA ALA A 26 6.86 -10.30 -10.07
C ALA A 26 7.23 -11.33 -8.99
N LEU A 27 6.64 -11.22 -7.78
CA LEU A 27 6.81 -12.20 -6.72
C LEU A 27 6.29 -13.58 -7.13
N ALA A 28 5.13 -13.64 -7.78
CA ALA A 28 4.58 -14.91 -8.25
C ALA A 28 5.52 -15.59 -9.25
N THR A 29 6.03 -14.85 -10.24
CA THR A 29 7.00 -15.36 -11.23
C THR A 29 8.31 -15.80 -10.58
N LEU A 30 8.83 -15.03 -9.61
CA LEU A 30 10.08 -15.35 -8.92
C LEU A 30 10.01 -16.69 -8.18
N HIS A 31 8.86 -17.02 -7.61
CA HIS A 31 8.66 -18.22 -6.79
C HIS A 31 7.92 -19.36 -7.51
N ASP A 32 7.68 -19.24 -8.83
CA ASP A 32 6.86 -20.20 -9.61
C ASP A 32 5.50 -20.47 -8.94
N ALA A 33 4.90 -19.40 -8.39
CA ALA A 33 3.68 -19.46 -7.61
C ALA A 33 2.43 -19.32 -8.50
N VAL A 34 1.35 -20.02 -8.13
CA VAL A 34 0.02 -19.85 -8.73
C VAL A 34 -0.49 -18.45 -8.43
N ASN A 35 -0.76 -17.67 -9.48
CA ASN A 35 -1.16 -16.28 -9.32
C ASN A 35 -2.68 -16.11 -9.25
N LEU A 36 -3.23 -16.08 -8.03
CA LEU A 36 -4.64 -15.75 -7.76
C LEU A 36 -4.88 -14.24 -7.59
N GLY A 37 -3.83 -13.42 -7.68
CA GLY A 37 -3.89 -11.97 -7.56
C GLY A 37 -4.10 -11.23 -8.88
N GLN A 38 -3.93 -11.91 -10.02
CA GLN A 38 -4.10 -11.30 -11.34
C GLN A 38 -5.58 -11.11 -11.67
N GLY A 39 -5.94 -9.87 -12.02
CA GLY A 39 -7.29 -9.51 -12.44
C GLY A 39 -7.57 -9.80 -13.91
N PHE A 40 -7.11 -10.90 -14.51
CA PHE A 40 -7.46 -11.30 -15.88
C PHE A 40 -7.56 -12.83 -16.01
N PRO A 41 -8.37 -13.34 -16.97
CA PRO A 41 -8.59 -14.78 -17.11
C PRO A 41 -7.41 -15.50 -17.79
N ASP A 42 -7.17 -16.75 -17.38
CA ASP A 42 -6.17 -17.66 -17.98
C ASP A 42 -6.65 -18.35 -19.27
N THR A 43 -7.91 -18.15 -19.63
CA THR A 43 -8.56 -18.76 -20.80
C THR A 43 -8.97 -17.71 -21.81
N ASP A 44 -8.80 -17.99 -23.09
CA ASP A 44 -9.21 -17.10 -24.18
C ASP A 44 -10.72 -16.89 -24.30
N GLY A 45 -11.10 -15.92 -25.14
CA GLY A 45 -12.50 -15.61 -25.49
C GLY A 45 -13.13 -16.54 -26.53
N PRO A 46 -14.37 -16.25 -26.98
CA PRO A 46 -15.06 -17.04 -28.00
C PRO A 46 -14.24 -17.18 -29.28
N ALA A 47 -14.05 -18.42 -29.75
CA ALA A 47 -13.20 -18.70 -30.92
C ALA A 47 -13.68 -17.98 -32.19
N ALA A 48 -15.00 -17.87 -32.40
CA ALA A 48 -15.54 -17.17 -33.55
C ALA A 48 -15.30 -15.65 -33.47
N MET A 49 -15.37 -15.04 -32.27
CA MET A 49 -14.95 -13.65 -32.07
C MET A 49 -13.47 -13.44 -32.43
N LEU A 50 -12.57 -14.33 -31.97
CA LEU A 50 -11.14 -14.25 -32.28
C LEU A 50 -10.87 -14.35 -33.79
N GLU A 51 -11.59 -15.24 -34.49
CA GLU A 51 -11.49 -15.39 -35.94
C GLU A 51 -11.98 -14.15 -36.70
N VAL A 52 -13.05 -13.50 -36.23
CA VAL A 52 -13.52 -12.23 -36.81
C VAL A 52 -12.44 -11.15 -36.68
N ALA A 53 -11.74 -11.05 -35.55
CA ALA A 53 -10.64 -10.10 -35.38
C ALA A 53 -9.47 -10.42 -36.33
N ARG A 54 -9.09 -11.71 -36.43
CA ARG A 54 -8.04 -12.18 -37.35
C ARG A 54 -8.36 -11.81 -38.80
N ARG A 55 -9.60 -12.03 -39.22
CA ARG A 55 -10.08 -11.68 -40.56
C ARG A 55 -10.10 -10.16 -40.77
N ALA A 56 -10.58 -9.39 -39.81
CA ALA A 56 -10.60 -7.93 -39.90
C ALA A 56 -9.19 -7.36 -40.14
N ILE A 57 -8.17 -7.91 -39.47
CA ILE A 57 -6.76 -7.55 -39.73
C ILE A 57 -6.37 -7.87 -41.17
N ALA A 58 -6.66 -9.08 -41.65
CA ALA A 58 -6.31 -9.54 -42.99
C ALA A 58 -7.03 -8.75 -44.11
N GLU A 59 -8.24 -8.28 -43.85
CA GLU A 59 -9.07 -7.49 -44.78
C GLU A 59 -8.76 -5.98 -44.75
N GLY A 60 -7.77 -5.57 -43.96
CA GLY A 60 -7.27 -4.18 -43.97
C GLY A 60 -7.94 -3.26 -42.95
N VAL A 61 -8.67 -3.79 -41.97
CA VAL A 61 -9.28 -3.02 -40.86
C VAL A 61 -8.23 -2.66 -39.81
N ASN A 62 -7.20 -1.93 -40.26
CA ASN A 62 -5.98 -1.63 -39.49
C ASN A 62 -5.76 -0.12 -39.29
N GLN A 63 -6.52 0.72 -40.01
CA GLN A 63 -6.44 2.18 -39.92
C GLN A 63 -7.37 2.73 -38.85
N TYR A 64 -7.29 4.03 -38.59
CA TYR A 64 -8.15 4.68 -37.61
C TYR A 64 -9.64 4.43 -37.89
N PRO A 65 -10.39 3.84 -36.93
CA PRO A 65 -11.84 3.82 -37.00
C PRO A 65 -12.39 5.25 -36.79
N PRO A 66 -13.70 5.46 -36.96
CA PRO A 66 -14.31 6.75 -36.62
C PRO A 66 -14.05 7.14 -35.17
N GLY A 67 -13.91 8.44 -34.88
CA GLY A 67 -13.65 8.99 -33.54
C GLY A 67 -14.49 8.37 -32.43
N PRO A 68 -15.84 8.34 -32.57
CA PRO A 68 -16.74 7.72 -31.59
C PRO A 68 -16.68 6.19 -31.51
N GLY A 69 -16.06 5.52 -32.49
CA GLY A 69 -16.16 4.09 -32.74
C GLY A 69 -16.92 3.75 -34.03
N MET A 70 -16.70 2.54 -34.53
CA MET A 70 -17.36 2.03 -35.73
C MET A 70 -18.87 1.87 -35.49
N PRO A 71 -19.71 2.23 -36.47
CA PRO A 71 -21.16 2.09 -36.35
C PRO A 71 -21.61 0.69 -35.93
N VAL A 72 -20.98 -0.35 -36.48
CA VAL A 72 -21.30 -1.76 -36.18
C VAL A 72 -21.17 -2.10 -34.69
N LEU A 73 -20.16 -1.53 -34.00
CA LEU A 73 -19.97 -1.76 -32.57
C LEU A 73 -20.93 -0.90 -31.73
N ARG A 74 -21.08 0.39 -32.07
CA ARG A 74 -21.99 1.28 -31.34
C ARG A 74 -23.44 0.79 -31.38
N GLN A 75 -23.88 0.31 -32.54
CA GLN A 75 -25.21 -0.31 -32.72
C GLN A 75 -25.35 -1.60 -31.91
N ALA A 76 -24.34 -2.47 -31.92
CA ALA A 76 -24.37 -3.71 -31.13
C ALA A 76 -24.44 -3.43 -29.62
N ILE A 77 -23.72 -2.41 -29.13
CA ILE A 77 -23.76 -1.98 -27.72
C ILE A 77 -25.15 -1.46 -27.35
N ALA A 78 -25.72 -0.54 -28.14
CA ALA A 78 -27.05 0.01 -27.89
C ALA A 78 -28.14 -1.08 -27.89
N GLU A 79 -28.09 -1.99 -28.87
CA GLU A 79 -29.05 -3.08 -28.99
C GLU A 79 -28.95 -4.08 -27.83
N ASP A 80 -27.74 -4.42 -27.41
CA ASP A 80 -27.49 -5.30 -26.26
C ASP A 80 -28.06 -4.70 -24.96
N ARG A 81 -27.91 -3.38 -24.74
CA ARG A 81 -28.50 -2.66 -23.59
C ARG A 81 -30.02 -2.64 -23.65
N ARG A 82 -30.58 -2.40 -24.84
CA ARG A 82 -32.03 -2.40 -25.07
C ARG A 82 -32.64 -3.77 -24.80
N ILE A 83 -32.03 -4.85 -25.28
CA ILE A 83 -32.50 -6.23 -25.09
C ILE A 83 -32.44 -6.63 -23.61
N ARG A 84 -31.31 -6.37 -22.93
CA ARG A 84 -31.10 -6.88 -21.57
C ARG A 84 -31.75 -6.05 -20.48
N TYR A 85 -31.80 -4.74 -20.66
CA TYR A 85 -32.20 -3.80 -19.61
C TYR A 85 -33.35 -2.88 -20.00
N GLY A 86 -33.84 -2.95 -21.24
CA GLY A 86 -34.85 -2.02 -21.74
C GLY A 86 -34.33 -0.59 -21.88
N LEU A 87 -33.02 -0.39 -21.87
CA LEU A 87 -32.37 0.92 -22.00
C LEU A 87 -32.12 1.24 -23.47
N ASP A 88 -32.91 2.15 -24.01
CA ASP A 88 -32.75 2.65 -25.37
C ASP A 88 -31.75 3.81 -25.39
N SER A 89 -30.73 3.71 -26.24
CA SER A 89 -29.68 4.71 -26.41
C SER A 89 -29.42 4.93 -27.89
N ASP A 90 -29.36 6.18 -28.33
CA ASP A 90 -28.97 6.51 -29.69
C ASP A 90 -27.49 6.13 -29.91
N PRO A 91 -27.17 5.14 -30.77
CA PRO A 91 -25.81 4.70 -30.96
C PRO A 91 -24.89 5.81 -31.49
N ASP A 92 -25.42 6.81 -32.20
CA ASP A 92 -24.61 7.89 -32.82
C ASP A 92 -24.26 9.02 -31.85
N SER A 93 -25.08 9.26 -30.81
CA SER A 93 -24.89 10.38 -29.89
C SER A 93 -24.70 9.98 -28.42
N GLU A 94 -25.16 8.79 -28.01
CA GLU A 94 -25.17 8.34 -26.61
C GLU A 94 -24.21 7.16 -26.35
N VAL A 95 -23.48 6.68 -27.37
CA VAL A 95 -22.50 5.58 -27.25
C VAL A 95 -21.12 5.98 -27.76
N LEU A 96 -20.10 5.81 -26.92
CA LEU A 96 -18.72 6.12 -27.23
C LEU A 96 -17.80 4.93 -26.98
N VAL A 97 -17.09 4.46 -28.01
CA VAL A 97 -16.08 3.39 -27.89
C VAL A 97 -14.75 3.98 -27.39
N THR A 98 -14.12 3.29 -26.45
CA THR A 98 -12.91 3.70 -25.73
C THR A 98 -11.85 2.60 -25.71
N VAL A 99 -10.61 2.98 -25.35
CA VAL A 99 -9.51 2.05 -25.08
C VAL A 99 -9.72 1.38 -23.71
N GLY A 100 -10.69 0.46 -23.68
CA GLY A 100 -11.14 -0.23 -22.48
C GLY A 100 -11.96 0.66 -21.55
N ALA A 101 -12.48 0.07 -20.48
CA ALA A 101 -13.17 0.80 -19.42
C ALA A 101 -12.26 1.82 -18.74
N THR A 102 -10.96 1.52 -18.59
CA THR A 102 -9.99 2.42 -17.97
C THR A 102 -9.94 3.79 -18.66
N GLU A 103 -9.90 3.85 -20.00
CA GLU A 103 -9.97 5.13 -20.70
C GLU A 103 -11.34 5.79 -20.54
N ALA A 104 -12.44 5.03 -20.56
CA ALA A 104 -13.78 5.58 -20.37
C ALA A 104 -13.92 6.29 -19.01
N ILE A 105 -13.45 5.65 -17.94
CA ILE A 105 -13.40 6.20 -16.58
C ILE A 105 -12.55 7.47 -16.54
N SER A 106 -11.29 7.40 -17.00
CA SER A 106 -10.39 8.55 -16.95
C SER A 106 -10.91 9.71 -17.81
N ALA A 107 -11.45 9.43 -18.99
CA ALA A 107 -12.01 10.44 -19.87
C ALA A 107 -13.31 11.05 -19.32
N ALA A 108 -14.15 10.26 -18.65
CA ALA A 108 -15.35 10.78 -17.99
C ALA A 108 -14.98 11.74 -16.86
N ILE A 109 -14.01 11.38 -16.01
CA ILE A 109 -13.55 12.25 -14.93
C ILE A 109 -12.89 13.51 -15.50
N LEU A 110 -11.96 13.38 -16.46
CA LEU A 110 -11.26 14.51 -17.08
C LEU A 110 -12.19 15.44 -17.88
N GLY A 111 -13.25 14.88 -18.46
CA GLY A 111 -14.19 15.62 -19.32
C GLY A 111 -15.36 16.26 -18.58
N LEU A 112 -15.64 15.83 -17.35
CA LEU A 112 -16.87 16.20 -16.61
C LEU A 112 -16.62 16.73 -15.20
N VAL A 113 -15.38 16.72 -14.70
CA VAL A 113 -15.02 17.20 -13.37
C VAL A 113 -13.94 18.27 -13.49
N GLU A 114 -14.21 19.45 -12.94
CA GLU A 114 -13.28 20.56 -12.92
C GLU A 114 -12.24 20.42 -11.79
N PRO A 115 -11.03 21.00 -11.94
CA PRO A 115 -10.04 21.02 -10.88
C PRO A 115 -10.60 21.62 -9.58
N GLY A 116 -10.38 20.92 -8.46
CA GLY A 116 -10.86 21.32 -7.14
C GLY A 116 -12.29 20.91 -6.80
N GLU A 117 -13.07 20.38 -7.76
CA GLU A 117 -14.34 19.69 -7.47
C GLU A 117 -14.07 18.34 -6.79
N GLU A 118 -15.08 17.84 -6.08
CA GLU A 118 -14.98 16.59 -5.33
C GLU A 118 -15.60 15.42 -6.10
N VAL A 119 -14.91 14.28 -6.06
CA VAL A 119 -15.39 12.98 -6.59
C VAL A 119 -15.49 12.00 -5.44
N VAL A 120 -16.69 11.48 -5.20
CA VAL A 120 -16.94 10.48 -4.15
C VAL A 120 -16.66 9.08 -4.71
N LEU A 121 -15.85 8.31 -3.98
CA LEU A 121 -15.48 6.93 -4.25
C LEU A 121 -16.00 6.02 -3.13
N ILE A 122 -16.47 4.83 -3.49
CA ILE A 122 -16.88 3.79 -2.53
C ILE A 122 -15.68 2.85 -2.28
N GLU A 123 -15.21 2.74 -1.04
CA GLU A 123 -14.05 1.94 -0.64
C GLU A 123 -14.43 0.52 -0.22
N PRO A 124 -13.59 -0.50 -0.49
CA PRO A 124 -12.37 -0.45 -1.29
C PRO A 124 -12.67 -0.24 -2.79
N TYR A 125 -11.88 0.55 -3.51
CA TYR A 125 -12.14 0.91 -4.91
C TYR A 125 -11.06 0.42 -5.89
N TYR A 126 -11.41 0.36 -7.17
CA TYR A 126 -10.46 0.11 -8.25
C TYR A 126 -9.42 1.23 -8.39
N ASP A 127 -8.14 0.85 -8.51
CA ASP A 127 -6.97 1.73 -8.45
C ASP A 127 -7.02 2.94 -9.40
N SER A 128 -7.59 2.76 -10.59
CA SER A 128 -7.64 3.80 -11.63
C SER A 128 -8.54 4.98 -11.26
N TYR A 129 -9.49 4.84 -10.34
CA TYR A 129 -10.40 5.93 -9.96
C TYR A 129 -9.61 7.05 -9.29
N ALA A 130 -8.84 6.71 -8.24
CA ALA A 130 -8.02 7.67 -7.51
C ALA A 130 -6.98 8.36 -8.40
N ALA A 131 -6.32 7.59 -9.27
CA ALA A 131 -5.36 8.15 -10.23
C ALA A 131 -6.02 9.11 -11.23
N SER A 132 -7.23 8.79 -11.71
CA SER A 132 -7.98 9.65 -12.64
C SER A 132 -8.48 10.94 -12.00
N VAL A 133 -8.96 10.87 -10.75
CA VAL A 133 -9.32 12.07 -9.96
C VAL A 133 -8.10 12.97 -9.78
N ALA A 134 -6.94 12.40 -9.46
CA ALA A 134 -5.70 13.14 -9.34
C ALA A 134 -5.23 13.73 -10.68
N LEU A 135 -5.40 13.02 -11.81
CA LEU A 135 -5.08 13.54 -13.14
C LEU A 135 -5.88 14.81 -13.46
N ALA A 136 -7.17 14.82 -13.13
CA ALA A 136 -8.08 15.96 -13.29
C ALA A 136 -7.79 17.12 -12.32
N GLY A 137 -6.94 16.92 -11.31
CA GLY A 137 -6.73 17.92 -10.25
C GLY A 137 -7.96 18.09 -9.35
N ALA A 138 -8.83 17.09 -9.32
CA ALA A 138 -10.00 17.02 -8.46
C ALA A 138 -9.63 16.43 -7.08
N VAL A 139 -10.57 16.50 -6.14
CA VAL A 139 -10.40 16.03 -4.76
C VAL A 139 -11.23 14.77 -4.56
N ARG A 140 -10.58 13.63 -4.27
CA ARG A 140 -11.32 12.42 -3.91
C ARG A 140 -11.88 12.52 -2.49
N ARG A 141 -13.11 12.06 -2.30
CA ARG A 141 -13.76 11.79 -1.01
C ARG A 141 -14.11 10.31 -0.99
N THR A 142 -13.90 9.64 0.12
CA THR A 142 -14.08 8.18 0.18
C THR A 142 -15.14 7.80 1.20
N VAL A 143 -15.90 6.76 0.88
CA VAL A 143 -17.00 6.22 1.70
C VAL A 143 -16.78 4.71 1.81
N PRO A 144 -16.55 4.16 3.01
CA PRO A 144 -16.30 2.73 3.14
C PRO A 144 -17.58 1.93 2.92
N LEU A 145 -17.45 0.76 2.29
CA LEU A 145 -18.38 -0.33 2.47
C LEU A 145 -18.25 -0.85 3.90
N VAL A 146 -19.38 -1.24 4.48
CA VAL A 146 -19.46 -1.84 5.82
C VAL A 146 -19.80 -3.31 5.70
N THR A 147 -19.35 -4.12 6.66
CA THR A 147 -19.70 -5.53 6.71
C THR A 147 -21.20 -5.69 6.97
N ALA A 148 -21.84 -6.53 6.17
CA ALA A 148 -23.27 -6.83 6.26
C ALA A 148 -23.50 -8.33 6.10
N GLY A 149 -23.74 -9.02 7.22
CA GLY A 149 -23.79 -10.47 7.23
C GLY A 149 -22.44 -11.08 6.85
N ASP A 150 -22.43 -11.93 5.81
CA ASP A 150 -21.22 -12.51 5.23
C ASP A 150 -20.62 -11.67 4.10
N GLY A 151 -21.28 -10.58 3.68
CA GLY A 151 -20.86 -9.70 2.59
C GLY A 151 -20.60 -8.26 3.05
N PHE A 152 -20.81 -7.34 2.12
CA PHE A 152 -20.62 -5.90 2.32
C PHE A 152 -21.85 -5.13 1.83
N ALA A 153 -22.07 -3.96 2.41
CA ALA A 153 -23.12 -3.03 2.02
C ALA A 153 -22.59 -1.59 2.00
N VAL A 154 -23.25 -0.73 1.23
CA VAL A 154 -22.94 0.70 1.20
C VAL A 154 -23.42 1.35 2.50
N ASP A 155 -22.52 2.04 3.20
CA ASP A 155 -22.92 2.92 4.30
C ASP A 155 -23.58 4.19 3.73
N LEU A 156 -24.91 4.18 3.66
CA LEU A 156 -25.69 5.27 3.09
C LEU A 156 -25.60 6.56 3.90
N ASP A 157 -25.35 6.48 5.22
CA ASP A 157 -25.20 7.67 6.05
C ASP A 157 -23.81 8.28 5.89
N ALA A 158 -22.76 7.45 5.83
CA ALA A 158 -21.43 7.91 5.45
C ALA A 158 -21.40 8.50 4.03
N LEU A 159 -22.15 7.90 3.09
CA LEU A 159 -22.29 8.41 1.73
C LEU A 159 -22.92 9.81 1.71
N ARG A 160 -24.03 10.01 2.44
CA ARG A 160 -24.66 11.33 2.59
C ARG A 160 -23.71 12.34 3.23
N GLY A 161 -22.95 11.92 4.25
CA GLY A 161 -21.99 12.76 4.95
C GLY A 161 -20.78 13.18 4.10
N ALA A 162 -20.36 12.34 3.14
CA ALA A 162 -19.25 12.63 2.25
C ALA A 162 -19.59 13.64 1.14
N ILE A 163 -20.88 13.84 0.84
CA ILE A 163 -21.33 14.77 -0.19
C ILE A 163 -21.36 16.19 0.35
N THR A 164 -20.62 17.08 -0.31
CA THR A 164 -20.54 18.51 -0.01
C THR A 164 -21.06 19.34 -1.18
N ALA A 165 -21.10 20.66 -1.01
CA ALA A 165 -21.42 21.59 -2.10
C ALA A 165 -20.40 21.57 -3.26
N LYS A 166 -19.21 20.95 -3.07
CA LYS A 166 -18.19 20.78 -4.11
C LYS A 166 -18.27 19.43 -4.81
N THR A 167 -19.11 18.51 -4.33
CA THR A 167 -19.22 17.18 -4.94
C THR A 167 -19.87 17.27 -6.30
N LYS A 168 -19.14 16.83 -7.32
CA LYS A 168 -19.61 16.84 -8.70
C LYS A 168 -19.99 15.45 -9.20
N MET A 169 -19.20 14.45 -8.81
CA MET A 169 -19.33 13.09 -9.33
C MET A 169 -19.32 12.07 -8.20
N LEU A 170 -20.15 11.03 -8.34
CA LEU A 170 -20.11 9.82 -7.53
C LEU A 170 -19.75 8.64 -8.45
N ILE A 171 -18.75 7.86 -8.06
CA ILE A 171 -18.37 6.64 -8.78
C ILE A 171 -19.02 5.44 -8.08
N VAL A 172 -19.75 4.66 -8.86
CA VAL A 172 -20.41 3.43 -8.41
C VAL A 172 -19.88 2.26 -9.22
N ASN A 173 -19.37 1.23 -8.56
CA ASN A 173 -18.91 0.01 -9.21
C ASN A 173 -19.74 -1.18 -8.72
N SER A 174 -20.58 -1.74 -9.59
CA SER A 174 -21.40 -2.91 -9.27
C SER A 174 -21.56 -3.78 -10.53
N PRO A 175 -21.22 -5.08 -10.50
CA PRO A 175 -20.61 -5.82 -9.39
C PRO A 175 -19.23 -5.27 -8.97
N HIS A 176 -19.00 -5.22 -7.67
CA HIS A 176 -17.95 -4.43 -7.03
C HIS A 176 -16.61 -5.16 -6.96
N ASN A 177 -15.57 -4.57 -7.54
CA ASN A 177 -14.18 -4.98 -7.37
C ASN A 177 -13.53 -4.13 -6.27
N PRO A 178 -12.96 -4.73 -5.21
CA PRO A 178 -12.55 -6.14 -5.08
C PRO A 178 -13.50 -7.07 -4.30
N THR A 179 -14.58 -6.56 -3.69
CA THR A 179 -15.34 -7.35 -2.69
C THR A 179 -16.20 -8.46 -3.29
N GLY A 180 -16.51 -8.39 -4.58
CA GLY A 180 -17.47 -9.27 -5.25
C GLY A 180 -18.93 -8.96 -4.88
N THR A 181 -19.19 -7.87 -4.17
CA THR A 181 -20.55 -7.47 -3.78
C THR A 181 -21.35 -7.01 -5.00
N VAL A 182 -22.64 -7.35 -5.04
CA VAL A 182 -23.59 -6.78 -6.01
C VAL A 182 -24.55 -5.91 -5.23
N PHE A 183 -24.58 -4.61 -5.52
CA PHE A 183 -25.43 -3.69 -4.78
C PHE A 183 -26.91 -4.01 -5.00
N THR A 184 -27.66 -3.97 -3.91
CA THR A 184 -29.09 -4.26 -3.89
C THR A 184 -29.91 -3.14 -4.51
N ASP A 185 -31.15 -3.43 -4.92
CA ASP A 185 -32.09 -2.42 -5.41
C ASP A 185 -32.33 -1.30 -4.37
N HIS A 186 -32.35 -1.64 -3.07
CA HIS A 186 -32.45 -0.65 -2.00
C HIS A 186 -31.25 0.31 -1.98
N GLU A 187 -30.03 -0.20 -2.03
CA GLU A 187 -28.81 0.63 -2.04
C GLU A 187 -28.73 1.48 -3.30
N LEU A 188 -29.00 0.90 -4.47
CA LEU A 188 -28.94 1.62 -5.74
C LEU A 188 -30.02 2.73 -5.80
N ARG A 189 -31.24 2.48 -5.29
CA ARG A 189 -32.27 3.52 -5.17
C ARG A 189 -31.87 4.64 -4.23
N ALA A 190 -31.30 4.32 -3.08
CA ALA A 190 -30.82 5.34 -2.15
C ALA A 190 -29.68 6.20 -2.76
N ILE A 191 -28.78 5.57 -3.51
CA ILE A 191 -27.75 6.28 -4.28
C ILE A 191 -28.40 7.18 -5.35
N ALA A 192 -29.39 6.68 -6.08
CA ALA A 192 -30.09 7.42 -7.12
C ALA A 192 -30.85 8.63 -6.58
N GLU A 193 -31.58 8.47 -5.47
CA GLU A 193 -32.28 9.56 -4.77
C GLU A 193 -31.31 10.66 -4.35
N LEU A 194 -30.17 10.27 -3.78
CA LEU A 194 -29.13 11.20 -3.32
C LEU A 194 -28.45 11.93 -4.49
N ALA A 195 -28.16 11.22 -5.59
CA ALA A 195 -27.60 11.80 -6.80
C ALA A 195 -28.57 12.80 -7.45
N CYS A 196 -29.87 12.50 -7.46
CA CYS A 196 -30.91 13.43 -7.92
C CYS A 196 -31.04 14.65 -7.00
N GLU A 197 -31.09 14.46 -5.69
CA GLU A 197 -31.21 15.54 -4.69
C GLU A 197 -30.06 16.56 -4.81
N ARG A 198 -28.84 16.06 -5.04
CA ARG A 198 -27.61 16.87 -5.04
C ARG A 198 -27.07 17.20 -6.43
N ASP A 199 -27.84 16.90 -7.46
CA ASP A 199 -27.50 17.11 -8.88
C ASP A 199 -26.11 16.55 -9.27
N LEU A 200 -25.82 15.33 -8.83
CA LEU A 200 -24.54 14.67 -9.10
C LEU A 200 -24.54 13.99 -10.46
N ILE A 201 -23.38 13.98 -11.10
CA ILE A 201 -23.07 13.04 -12.19
C ILE A 201 -22.71 11.70 -11.54
N VAL A 202 -23.25 10.59 -12.04
CA VAL A 202 -22.85 9.25 -11.62
C VAL A 202 -22.03 8.58 -12.71
N LEU A 203 -20.83 8.16 -12.37
CA LEU A 203 -20.02 7.28 -13.22
C LEU A 203 -20.24 5.84 -12.73
N SER A 204 -20.99 5.06 -13.49
CA SER A 204 -21.34 3.67 -13.15
C SER A 204 -20.39 2.73 -13.89
N ASP A 205 -19.41 2.15 -13.18
CA ASP A 205 -18.51 1.13 -13.71
C ASP A 205 -19.18 -0.26 -13.60
N GLU A 206 -19.64 -0.78 -14.73
CA GLU A 206 -20.43 -2.00 -14.85
C GLU A 206 -19.68 -3.08 -15.66
N VAL A 207 -18.35 -3.07 -15.69
CA VAL A 207 -17.56 -4.05 -16.47
C VAL A 207 -17.83 -5.51 -16.10
N TYR A 208 -18.39 -5.77 -14.91
CA TYR A 208 -18.73 -7.09 -14.41
C TYR A 208 -20.24 -7.42 -14.52
N GLU A 209 -21.03 -6.64 -15.24
CA GLU A 209 -22.50 -6.79 -15.36
C GLU A 209 -23.00 -8.21 -15.77
N HIS A 210 -22.16 -9.02 -16.41
CA HIS A 210 -22.47 -10.41 -16.79
C HIS A 210 -22.05 -11.44 -15.74
N LEU A 211 -21.19 -11.06 -14.79
CA LEU A 211 -20.62 -11.93 -13.77
C LEU A 211 -21.36 -11.71 -12.45
N VAL A 212 -22.62 -12.14 -12.42
CA VAL A 212 -23.46 -12.20 -11.22
C VAL A 212 -23.86 -13.65 -10.95
N PHE A 213 -23.83 -14.06 -9.70
CA PHE A 213 -23.97 -15.45 -9.26
C PHE A 213 -25.21 -15.64 -8.40
N ASP A 214 -25.50 -16.89 -8.02
CA ASP A 214 -26.55 -17.25 -7.05
C ASP A 214 -27.97 -16.79 -7.41
N GLY A 215 -28.22 -16.56 -8.70
CA GLY A 215 -29.50 -16.02 -9.18
C GLY A 215 -29.69 -14.52 -8.92
N LEU A 216 -28.66 -13.82 -8.44
CA LEU A 216 -28.65 -12.36 -8.36
C LEU A 216 -28.75 -11.74 -9.76
N THR A 217 -29.25 -10.51 -9.80
CA THR A 217 -29.45 -9.75 -11.03
C THR A 217 -28.68 -8.45 -10.96
N HIS A 218 -27.98 -8.11 -12.05
CA HIS A 218 -27.38 -6.79 -12.22
C HIS A 218 -28.45 -5.75 -12.55
N THR A 219 -28.47 -4.65 -11.80
CA THR A 219 -29.34 -3.50 -12.08
C THR A 219 -28.49 -2.32 -12.50
N PRO A 220 -28.52 -1.91 -13.79
CA PRO A 220 -27.77 -0.75 -14.25
C PRO A 220 -28.25 0.52 -13.54
N MET A 221 -27.32 1.36 -13.11
CA MET A 221 -27.67 2.61 -12.40
C MET A 221 -28.58 3.50 -13.26
N ALA A 222 -28.31 3.58 -14.57
CA ALA A 222 -29.08 4.38 -15.51
C ALA A 222 -30.54 3.90 -15.71
N SER A 223 -30.90 2.70 -15.24
CA SER A 223 -32.27 2.19 -15.30
C SER A 223 -33.17 2.70 -14.17
N LEU A 224 -32.59 3.32 -13.14
CA LEU A 224 -33.34 3.89 -12.03
C LEU A 224 -33.97 5.24 -12.39
N PRO A 225 -35.11 5.60 -11.76
CA PRO A 225 -35.78 6.88 -12.01
C PRO A 225 -34.84 8.07 -11.82
N GLY A 226 -34.82 8.99 -12.79
CA GLY A 226 -33.97 10.21 -12.75
C GLY A 226 -32.49 9.99 -13.04
N MET A 227 -32.04 8.75 -13.27
CA MET A 227 -30.61 8.44 -13.43
C MET A 227 -30.13 8.49 -14.88
N ARG A 228 -30.99 8.22 -15.87
CA ARG A 228 -30.59 8.22 -17.29
C ARG A 228 -29.92 9.53 -17.73
N GLU A 229 -30.41 10.66 -17.24
CA GLU A 229 -29.94 12.01 -17.62
C GLU A 229 -28.63 12.46 -16.95
N ARG A 230 -28.13 11.68 -15.98
CA ARG A 230 -26.97 12.05 -15.15
C ARG A 230 -25.94 10.95 -14.99
N THR A 231 -26.11 9.83 -15.68
CA THR A 231 -25.23 8.66 -15.55
C THR A 231 -24.39 8.47 -16.79
N VAL A 232 -23.08 8.30 -16.60
CA VAL A 232 -22.18 7.70 -17.58
C VAL A 232 -21.95 6.25 -17.16
N THR A 233 -22.54 5.32 -17.89
CA THR A 233 -22.32 3.87 -17.69
C THR A 233 -21.11 3.43 -18.50
N VAL A 234 -20.15 2.79 -17.84
CA VAL A 234 -18.93 2.25 -18.44
C VAL A 234 -18.98 0.72 -18.40
N SER A 235 -18.61 0.09 -19.51
CA SER A 235 -18.43 -1.36 -19.57
C SER A 235 -17.36 -1.75 -20.58
N SER A 236 -17.05 -3.05 -20.70
CA SER A 236 -15.97 -3.52 -21.57
C SER A 236 -16.06 -4.99 -21.97
N ALA A 237 -15.64 -5.27 -23.20
CA ALA A 237 -15.40 -6.63 -23.70
C ALA A 237 -14.30 -7.38 -22.94
N ALA A 238 -13.42 -6.66 -22.25
CA ALA A 238 -12.28 -7.22 -21.53
C ALA A 238 -12.69 -8.34 -20.55
N LYS A 239 -13.77 -8.11 -19.80
CA LYS A 239 -14.26 -9.04 -18.77
C LYS A 239 -15.37 -9.94 -19.28
N THR A 240 -16.23 -9.42 -20.17
CA THR A 240 -17.32 -10.19 -20.76
C THR A 240 -16.83 -11.32 -21.68
N PHE A 241 -15.75 -11.11 -22.43
CA PHE A 241 -15.28 -12.04 -23.47
C PHE A 241 -13.82 -12.45 -23.31
N ASN A 242 -13.25 -12.36 -22.11
CA ASN A 242 -11.88 -12.78 -21.79
C ASN A 242 -10.75 -12.17 -22.66
N VAL A 243 -10.95 -10.99 -23.25
CA VAL A 243 -9.96 -10.33 -24.13
C VAL A 243 -9.42 -9.04 -23.50
N THR A 244 -8.89 -9.14 -22.28
CA THR A 244 -8.44 -7.97 -21.50
C THR A 244 -7.36 -7.14 -22.21
N GLY A 245 -6.51 -7.78 -23.00
CA GLY A 245 -5.47 -7.14 -23.81
C GLY A 245 -5.98 -6.36 -25.03
N TRP A 246 -7.21 -6.63 -25.51
CA TRP A 246 -7.78 -5.91 -26.66
C TRP A 246 -8.16 -4.47 -26.33
N LYS A 247 -8.40 -4.17 -25.05
CA LYS A 247 -8.79 -2.84 -24.56
C LYS A 247 -9.94 -2.24 -25.40
N THR A 248 -11.01 -3.02 -25.60
CA THR A 248 -12.25 -2.54 -26.22
C THR A 248 -13.28 -2.28 -25.13
N GLY A 249 -13.57 -1.01 -24.85
CA GLY A 249 -14.58 -0.59 -23.88
C GLY A 249 -15.51 0.46 -24.45
N TRP A 250 -16.48 0.89 -23.65
CA TRP A 250 -17.41 1.93 -24.04
C TRP A 250 -17.97 2.70 -22.84
N ALA A 251 -18.40 3.93 -23.13
CA ALA A 251 -19.22 4.77 -22.27
C ALA A 251 -20.59 4.99 -22.93
N ILE A 252 -21.65 4.94 -22.12
CA ILE A 252 -23.03 5.18 -22.54
C ILE A 252 -23.63 6.23 -21.61
N GLY A 253 -24.33 7.20 -22.17
CA GLY A 253 -24.96 8.26 -21.40
C GLY A 253 -25.64 9.27 -22.31
N PRO A 254 -26.33 10.25 -21.74
CA PRO A 254 -26.95 11.32 -22.51
C PRO A 254 -25.86 12.09 -23.27
N ARG A 255 -26.24 12.61 -24.43
CA ARG A 255 -25.34 13.26 -25.38
C ARG A 255 -24.41 14.27 -24.73
N GLU A 256 -24.93 15.11 -23.83
CA GLU A 256 -24.18 16.19 -23.19
C GLU A 256 -23.02 15.65 -22.35
N LEU A 257 -23.23 14.53 -21.66
CA LEU A 257 -22.18 13.88 -20.89
C LEU A 257 -21.19 13.17 -21.81
N ILE A 258 -21.68 12.43 -22.82
CA ILE A 258 -20.83 11.73 -23.79
C ILE A 258 -19.95 12.70 -24.58
N ASP A 259 -20.45 13.89 -24.93
CA ASP A 259 -19.66 14.94 -25.58
C ASP A 259 -18.49 15.39 -24.68
N GLY A 260 -18.70 15.49 -23.36
CA GLY A 260 -17.64 15.74 -22.37
C GLY A 260 -16.61 14.61 -22.29
N VAL A 261 -17.07 13.34 -22.20
CA VAL A 261 -16.17 12.16 -22.22
C VAL A 261 -15.34 12.15 -23.50
N ARG A 262 -15.97 12.39 -24.64
CA ARG A 262 -15.33 12.42 -25.96
C ARG A 262 -14.29 13.54 -26.06
N ALA A 263 -14.59 14.71 -25.49
CA ALA A 263 -13.70 15.87 -25.51
C ALA A 263 -12.33 15.55 -24.89
N ALA A 264 -12.30 14.79 -23.79
CA ALA A 264 -11.05 14.29 -23.21
C ALA A 264 -10.47 13.11 -24.02
N LYS A 265 -11.29 12.07 -24.26
CA LYS A 265 -10.87 10.81 -24.91
C LYS A 265 -10.18 11.01 -26.24
N GLN A 266 -10.64 11.96 -27.06
CA GLN A 266 -10.06 12.20 -28.40
C GLN A 266 -8.62 12.71 -28.37
N PHE A 267 -8.14 13.23 -27.23
CA PHE A 267 -6.74 13.66 -27.06
C PHE A 267 -5.90 12.69 -26.22
N MET A 268 -6.52 11.65 -25.66
CA MET A 268 -5.82 10.60 -24.93
C MET A 268 -5.31 9.52 -25.88
N SER A 269 -6.21 8.92 -26.67
CA SER A 269 -5.89 7.88 -27.65
C SER A 269 -6.32 8.20 -29.07
N PHE A 270 -7.11 9.27 -29.24
CA PHE A 270 -7.89 9.55 -30.44
C PHE A 270 -8.98 8.50 -30.69
N VAL A 271 -8.63 7.24 -30.93
CA VAL A 271 -9.52 6.13 -31.30
C VAL A 271 -9.09 4.81 -30.66
N ALA A 272 -9.97 3.79 -30.68
CA ALA A 272 -9.70 2.46 -30.12
C ALA A 272 -9.31 1.42 -31.19
N GLY A 273 -8.85 0.23 -30.78
CA GLY A 273 -8.32 -0.81 -31.66
C GLY A 273 -9.29 -1.25 -32.78
N ALA A 274 -8.96 -0.89 -34.02
CA ALA A 274 -9.83 -1.05 -35.19
C ALA A 274 -10.33 -2.48 -35.45
N PRO A 275 -9.46 -3.52 -35.53
CA PRO A 275 -9.91 -4.85 -35.91
C PRO A 275 -10.74 -5.54 -34.82
N PHE A 276 -10.66 -5.07 -33.58
CA PHE A 276 -11.38 -5.64 -32.45
C PHE A 276 -12.84 -5.15 -32.39
N GLN A 277 -13.16 -4.00 -33.00
CA GLN A 277 -14.52 -3.46 -32.96
C GLN A 277 -15.56 -4.34 -33.67
N PRO A 278 -15.36 -4.78 -34.93
CA PRO A 278 -16.30 -5.70 -35.57
C PRO A 278 -16.35 -7.08 -34.89
N ALA A 279 -15.24 -7.52 -34.28
CA ALA A 279 -15.20 -8.77 -33.52
C ALA A 279 -16.04 -8.70 -32.24
N VAL A 280 -15.88 -7.64 -31.45
CA VAL A 280 -16.69 -7.42 -30.24
C VAL A 280 -18.17 -7.21 -30.59
N ALA A 281 -18.46 -6.52 -31.69
CA ALA A 281 -19.83 -6.39 -32.19
C ALA A 281 -20.45 -7.75 -32.53
N TYR A 282 -19.68 -8.63 -33.17
CA TYR A 282 -20.11 -10.01 -33.41
C TYR A 282 -20.40 -10.75 -32.11
N ALA A 283 -19.52 -10.64 -31.11
CA ALA A 283 -19.68 -11.33 -29.83
C ALA A 283 -20.90 -10.86 -29.04
N LEU A 284 -21.14 -9.54 -28.96
CA LEU A 284 -22.34 -8.99 -28.31
C LEU A 284 -23.63 -9.55 -28.90
N THR A 285 -23.67 -9.73 -30.22
CA THR A 285 -24.85 -10.23 -30.94
C THR A 285 -24.99 -11.76 -30.89
N ASN A 286 -23.88 -12.51 -30.94
CA ASN A 286 -23.93 -13.96 -31.22
C ASN A 286 -23.41 -14.85 -30.08
N GLU A 287 -22.66 -14.32 -29.12
CA GLU A 287 -21.92 -15.12 -28.12
C GLU A 287 -22.52 -15.04 -26.71
N GLN A 288 -23.79 -14.63 -26.59
CA GLN A 288 -24.50 -14.63 -25.30
C GLN A 288 -24.56 -16.03 -24.65
N PRO A 289 -24.77 -17.15 -25.40
CA PRO A 289 -24.68 -18.49 -24.81
C PRO A 289 -23.31 -18.77 -24.18
N TRP A 290 -22.23 -18.35 -24.83
CA TRP A 290 -20.86 -18.50 -24.29
C TRP A 290 -20.68 -17.71 -22.99
N VAL A 291 -21.23 -16.50 -22.90
CA VAL A 291 -21.17 -15.69 -21.67
C VAL A 291 -21.91 -16.36 -20.52
N VAL A 292 -23.05 -17.00 -20.79
CA VAL A 292 -23.81 -17.77 -19.78
C VAL A 292 -22.98 -18.95 -19.26
N GLU A 293 -22.32 -19.69 -20.16
CA GLU A 293 -21.42 -20.79 -19.80
C GLU A 293 -20.21 -20.30 -18.98
N LEU A 294 -19.59 -19.18 -19.38
CA LEU A 294 -18.49 -18.56 -18.64
C LEU A 294 -18.93 -18.21 -17.20
N ARG A 295 -20.09 -17.56 -17.06
CA ARG A 295 -20.65 -17.19 -15.75
C ARG A 295 -20.89 -18.42 -14.86
N GLN A 296 -21.49 -19.48 -15.40
CA GLN A 296 -21.72 -20.73 -14.66
C GLN A 296 -20.41 -21.39 -14.25
N SER A 297 -19.41 -21.39 -15.15
CA SER A 297 -18.08 -21.92 -14.85
C SER A 297 -17.38 -21.13 -13.73
N LEU A 298 -17.43 -19.79 -13.78
CA LEU A 298 -16.83 -18.93 -12.77
C LEU A 298 -17.52 -19.06 -11.41
N GLN A 299 -18.84 -19.23 -11.38
CA GLN A 299 -19.56 -19.54 -10.14
C GLN A 299 -19.07 -20.85 -9.52
N GLY A 300 -18.95 -21.92 -10.33
CA GLY A 300 -18.41 -23.19 -9.85
C GLY A 300 -16.96 -23.07 -9.33
N LYS A 301 -16.11 -22.28 -9.98
CA LYS A 301 -14.74 -22.00 -9.52
C LYS A 301 -14.72 -21.22 -8.21
N ARG A 302 -15.58 -20.21 -8.06
CA ARG A 302 -15.76 -19.43 -6.83
C ARG A 302 -16.15 -20.36 -5.68
N ASP A 303 -17.11 -21.26 -5.91
CA ASP A 303 -17.60 -22.18 -4.87
C ASP A 303 -16.51 -23.16 -4.41
N VAL A 304 -15.72 -23.68 -5.35
CA VAL A 304 -14.55 -24.54 -5.04
C VAL A 304 -13.51 -23.77 -4.23
N LEU A 305 -13.13 -22.56 -4.65
CA LEU A 305 -12.14 -21.75 -3.96
C LEU A 305 -12.62 -21.33 -2.57
N GLY A 306 -13.86 -20.86 -2.45
CA GLY A 306 -14.45 -20.45 -1.17
C GLY A 306 -14.54 -21.59 -0.18
N LYS A 307 -14.91 -22.80 -0.64
CA LYS A 307 -14.88 -24.00 0.20
C LYS A 307 -13.46 -24.32 0.66
N ALA A 308 -12.48 -24.32 -0.25
CA ALA A 308 -11.09 -24.63 0.08
C ALA A 308 -10.49 -23.62 1.09
N LEU A 309 -10.76 -22.33 0.93
CA LEU A 309 -10.32 -21.29 1.87
C LEU A 309 -10.99 -21.45 3.24
N THR A 310 -12.29 -21.76 3.27
CA THR A 310 -12.99 -22.04 4.54
C THR A 310 -12.40 -23.25 5.25
N GLU A 311 -12.13 -24.36 4.53
CA GLU A 311 -11.47 -25.55 5.08
C GLU A 311 -10.04 -25.29 5.56
N ALA A 312 -9.34 -24.33 4.92
CA ALA A 312 -8.01 -23.87 5.33
C ALA A 312 -8.03 -22.92 6.54
N GLY A 313 -9.21 -22.53 7.04
CA GLY A 313 -9.38 -21.71 8.24
C GLY A 313 -9.57 -20.22 8.00
N PHE A 314 -9.74 -19.78 6.75
CA PHE A 314 -10.10 -18.38 6.47
C PHE A 314 -11.59 -18.13 6.77
N THR A 315 -11.94 -16.88 7.08
CA THR A 315 -13.35 -16.45 6.95
C THR A 315 -13.55 -15.91 5.54
N VAL A 316 -14.40 -16.57 4.75
CA VAL A 316 -14.66 -16.19 3.35
C VAL A 316 -15.91 -15.31 3.30
N HIS A 317 -15.80 -14.17 2.63
CA HIS A 317 -16.92 -13.28 2.40
C HIS A 317 -17.74 -13.68 1.17
N SER A 318 -19.05 -13.41 1.18
CA SER A 318 -19.92 -13.71 0.04
C SER A 318 -19.60 -12.83 -1.17
N GLY A 319 -19.18 -13.47 -2.27
CA GLY A 319 -18.91 -12.83 -3.56
C GLY A 319 -20.03 -13.10 -4.55
N GLY A 320 -21.06 -12.27 -4.56
CA GLY A 320 -22.23 -12.39 -5.45
C GLY A 320 -21.96 -12.05 -6.92
N GLY A 321 -20.79 -11.53 -7.24
CA GLY A 321 -20.39 -11.21 -8.61
C GLY A 321 -18.89 -10.97 -8.78
N THR A 322 -18.52 -10.48 -9.96
CA THR A 322 -17.13 -10.42 -10.46
C THR A 322 -16.51 -11.82 -10.61
N TYR A 323 -15.19 -11.96 -10.64
CA TYR A 323 -14.49 -13.25 -10.45
C TYR A 323 -13.54 -13.19 -9.25
N PHE A 324 -13.66 -12.16 -8.42
CA PHE A 324 -12.89 -12.01 -7.18
C PHE A 324 -13.65 -12.62 -6.00
N LEU A 325 -12.90 -13.08 -5.01
CA LEU A 325 -13.41 -13.59 -3.76
C LEU A 325 -12.54 -13.04 -2.63
N LEU A 326 -13.18 -12.52 -1.59
CA LEU A 326 -12.48 -11.96 -0.45
C LEU A 326 -12.43 -12.95 0.71
N ALA A 327 -11.26 -13.08 1.33
CA ALA A 327 -11.04 -13.92 2.50
C ALA A 327 -10.25 -13.17 3.58
N ASP A 328 -10.71 -13.32 4.82
CA ASP A 328 -10.10 -12.75 6.01
C ASP A 328 -9.12 -13.75 6.64
N ILE A 329 -7.92 -13.23 6.92
CA ILE A 329 -6.76 -13.96 7.41
C ILE A 329 -6.68 -13.97 8.95
N ARG A 330 -7.46 -13.13 9.64
CA ARG A 330 -7.41 -12.99 11.11
C ARG A 330 -7.64 -14.30 11.87
N PRO A 331 -8.55 -15.20 11.45
CA PRO A 331 -8.71 -16.49 12.12
C PRO A 331 -7.47 -17.40 12.06
N LEU A 332 -6.54 -17.13 11.13
CA LEU A 332 -5.25 -17.82 11.03
C LEU A 332 -4.19 -17.24 11.99
N GLY A 333 -4.51 -16.18 12.74
CA GLY A 333 -3.59 -15.46 13.61
C GLY A 333 -2.73 -14.40 12.91
N GLU A 334 -3.02 -14.11 11.63
CA GLU A 334 -2.32 -13.11 10.83
C GLU A 334 -3.04 -11.75 10.96
N THR A 335 -2.27 -10.66 11.02
CA THR A 335 -2.82 -9.30 11.27
C THR A 335 -2.47 -8.27 10.21
N ASP A 336 -1.47 -8.55 9.37
CA ASP A 336 -1.05 -7.70 8.25
C ASP A 336 -1.27 -8.43 6.93
N ALA A 337 -2.24 -7.98 6.15
CA ALA A 337 -2.55 -8.59 4.85
C ALA A 337 -1.44 -8.36 3.81
N GLY A 338 -0.73 -7.23 3.88
CA GLY A 338 0.36 -6.90 2.97
C GLY A 338 1.54 -7.86 3.14
N ASP A 339 2.00 -8.04 4.39
CA ASP A 339 3.07 -8.98 4.70
C ASP A 339 2.66 -10.42 4.43
N PHE A 340 1.41 -10.78 4.78
CA PHE A 340 0.87 -12.09 4.48
C PHE A 340 0.88 -12.39 2.97
N CYS A 341 0.39 -11.46 2.15
CA CYS A 341 0.37 -11.60 0.69
C CYS A 341 1.78 -11.65 0.08
N ARG A 342 2.73 -10.84 0.57
CA ARG A 342 4.12 -10.87 0.08
C ARG A 342 4.85 -12.17 0.42
N ALA A 343 4.54 -12.77 1.56
CA ALA A 343 5.16 -14.01 2.00
C ALA A 343 4.54 -15.27 1.35
N LEU A 344 3.27 -15.22 0.94
CA LEU A 344 2.52 -16.34 0.37
C LEU A 344 3.20 -17.03 -0.84
N PRO A 345 3.77 -16.30 -1.84
CA PRO A 345 4.44 -16.91 -2.98
C PRO A 345 5.59 -17.84 -2.59
N GLU A 346 6.45 -17.40 -1.66
CA GLU A 346 7.56 -18.22 -1.17
C GLU A 346 7.07 -19.34 -0.24
N ARG A 347 6.13 -19.04 0.66
CA ARG A 347 5.67 -19.98 1.70
C ARG A 347 4.93 -21.18 1.13
N ILE A 348 4.01 -20.95 0.20
CA ILE A 348 3.09 -22.00 -0.28
C ILE A 348 2.87 -21.99 -1.79
N GLY A 349 3.59 -21.15 -2.55
CA GLY A 349 3.45 -21.11 -4.01
C GLY A 349 2.12 -20.53 -4.49
N VAL A 350 1.54 -19.57 -3.76
CA VAL A 350 0.31 -18.86 -4.15
C VAL A 350 0.53 -17.36 -4.03
N ALA A 351 0.05 -16.56 -4.98
CA ALA A 351 0.03 -15.10 -4.87
C ALA A 351 -1.41 -14.59 -4.75
N ALA A 352 -1.62 -13.60 -3.88
CA ALA A 352 -2.89 -12.89 -3.68
C ALA A 352 -2.62 -11.37 -3.63
N VAL A 353 -3.68 -10.56 -3.59
CA VAL A 353 -3.56 -9.10 -3.44
C VAL A 353 -4.20 -8.67 -2.12
N PRO A 354 -3.50 -7.89 -1.29
CA PRO A 354 -4.06 -7.43 -0.03
C PRO A 354 -5.07 -6.29 -0.29
N VAL A 355 -6.16 -6.22 0.49
CA VAL A 355 -7.25 -5.25 0.21
C VAL A 355 -6.90 -3.81 0.56
N ASP A 356 -5.96 -3.60 1.49
CA ASP A 356 -5.53 -2.28 1.97
C ASP A 356 -5.03 -1.37 0.83
N VAL A 357 -4.52 -1.94 -0.26
CA VAL A 357 -4.09 -1.19 -1.45
C VAL A 357 -5.23 -0.53 -2.22
N PHE A 358 -6.47 -0.95 -1.97
CA PHE A 358 -7.70 -0.43 -2.58
C PHE A 358 -8.43 0.56 -1.66
N ALA A 359 -7.87 0.94 -0.52
CA ALA A 359 -8.46 1.89 0.42
C ALA A 359 -7.51 3.06 0.70
N ASP A 360 -8.04 4.28 0.85
CA ASP A 360 -7.25 5.40 1.40
C ASP A 360 -7.08 5.28 2.89
N ASN A 361 -8.09 4.74 3.57
CA ASN A 361 -7.99 4.47 4.98
C ASN A 361 -7.26 3.15 5.21
N ARG A 362 -5.95 3.13 4.93
CA ARG A 362 -5.02 2.03 5.27
C ARG A 362 -4.86 1.83 6.79
N ASP A 363 -5.54 2.68 7.54
CA ASP A 363 -5.19 3.16 8.86
C ASP A 363 -6.36 3.09 9.84
N ASP A 364 -7.32 2.19 9.62
CA ASP A 364 -8.36 1.94 10.62
C ASP A 364 -7.82 1.38 11.96
N TRP A 365 -6.49 1.27 12.10
CA TRP A 365 -5.78 1.10 13.37
C TRP A 365 -5.11 2.38 13.91
N LYS A 366 -4.76 3.35 13.07
CA LYS A 366 -4.06 4.58 13.51
C LYS A 366 -4.95 5.48 14.36
N HIS A 367 -6.24 5.56 14.02
CA HIS A 367 -7.21 6.26 14.85
C HIS A 367 -7.50 5.48 16.15
N LEU A 368 -7.44 4.15 16.15
CA LEU A 368 -7.62 3.33 17.36
C LEU A 368 -6.43 3.45 18.33
N VAL A 369 -5.18 3.48 17.86
CA VAL A 369 -4.00 3.71 18.72
C VAL A 369 -3.98 5.15 19.24
N THR A 370 -4.29 6.13 18.40
CA THR A 370 -4.40 7.53 18.83
C THR A 370 -5.55 7.71 19.82
N THR A 371 -6.72 7.13 19.55
CA THR A 371 -7.87 7.16 20.46
C THR A 371 -7.58 6.38 21.74
N PHE A 372 -6.89 5.25 21.67
CA PHE A 372 -6.45 4.47 22.83
C PHE A 372 -5.47 5.28 23.69
N ILE A 373 -4.45 5.91 23.11
CA ILE A 373 -3.48 6.74 23.82
C ILE A 373 -4.17 7.97 24.41
N GLN A 374 -5.02 8.66 23.65
CA GLN A 374 -5.78 9.81 24.13
C GLN A 374 -6.77 9.42 25.24
N SER A 375 -7.47 8.30 25.10
CA SER A 375 -8.40 7.78 26.12
C SER A 375 -7.64 7.32 27.36
N THR A 376 -6.50 6.65 27.20
CA THR A 376 -5.65 6.24 28.32
C THR A 376 -5.08 7.46 29.05
N TRP A 377 -4.65 8.51 28.33
CA TRP A 377 -4.27 9.80 28.94
C TRP A 377 -5.43 10.47 29.66
N GLN A 378 -6.66 10.39 29.15
CA GLN A 378 -7.85 10.93 29.82
C GLN A 378 -8.22 10.12 31.08
N ILE A 379 -8.09 8.79 31.03
CA ILE A 379 -8.43 7.88 32.13
C ILE A 379 -7.39 7.96 33.25
N THR A 380 -6.11 8.01 32.89
CA THR A 380 -4.99 7.96 33.85
C THR A 380 -4.57 9.34 34.36
N ASP A 381 -4.94 10.41 33.64
CA ASP A 381 -4.43 11.78 33.82
C ASP A 381 -2.90 11.85 33.95
N ASP A 382 -2.22 10.94 33.24
CA ASP A 382 -0.77 10.74 33.29
C ASP A 382 -0.23 10.56 31.87
N GLU A 383 0.72 11.40 31.48
CA GLU A 383 1.37 11.37 30.16
C GLU A 383 2.15 10.07 29.91
N LEU A 384 2.51 9.32 30.98
CA LEU A 384 3.09 7.97 30.92
C LEU A 384 2.08 6.84 31.17
N PHE A 385 0.78 7.10 30.96
CA PHE A 385 -0.28 6.08 31.00
C PHE A 385 -0.45 5.36 32.36
N GLY A 386 -0.02 5.97 33.46
CA GLY A 386 -0.05 5.35 34.79
C GLY A 386 1.05 4.31 35.04
N LEU A 387 2.02 4.19 34.11
CA LEU A 387 3.10 3.20 34.18
C LEU A 387 4.35 3.71 34.93
N GLY A 388 4.46 5.03 35.12
CA GLY A 388 5.55 5.66 35.87
C GLY A 388 5.44 5.47 37.39
N SER A 389 6.55 5.70 38.10
CA SER A 389 6.56 5.71 39.58
C SER A 389 5.79 6.89 40.20
N ALA A 390 5.59 7.96 39.42
CA ALA A 390 4.73 9.09 39.76
C ALA A 390 4.01 9.60 38.51
N PRO A 391 2.79 10.15 38.62
CA PRO A 391 2.06 10.70 37.48
C PRO A 391 2.80 11.88 36.84
N VAL A 392 2.87 11.89 35.51
CA VAL A 392 3.43 12.98 34.71
C VAL A 392 2.30 13.84 34.17
N PRO A 393 2.23 15.15 34.50
CA PRO A 393 1.17 16.02 34.01
C PRO A 393 1.13 16.08 32.48
N ARG A 394 -0.06 16.04 31.89
CA ARG A 394 -0.24 16.16 30.44
C ARG A 394 0.36 17.47 29.90
N GLY A 395 1.12 17.37 28.81
CA GLY A 395 1.82 18.50 28.21
C GLY A 395 3.25 18.72 28.72
N THR A 396 3.73 17.86 29.62
CA THR A 396 5.14 17.84 30.04
C THR A 396 6.04 17.51 28.86
N PHE A 397 5.67 16.57 27.99
CA PHE A 397 6.43 16.26 26.79
C PHE A 397 6.50 17.46 25.84
N ARG A 398 5.38 18.14 25.59
CA ARG A 398 5.34 19.38 24.79
C ARG A 398 6.27 20.45 25.38
N LEU A 399 6.24 20.64 26.70
CA LEU A 399 7.11 21.59 27.39
C LEU A 399 8.59 21.25 27.16
N ILE A 400 8.96 19.98 27.33
CA ILE A 400 10.32 19.51 27.05
C ILE A 400 10.69 19.82 25.60
N CYS A 401 9.90 19.38 24.62
CA CYS A 401 10.20 19.59 23.20
C CYS A 401 10.43 21.06 22.84
N LEU A 402 9.61 21.98 23.35
CA LEU A 402 9.78 23.42 23.13
C LEU A 402 11.12 23.94 23.65
N THR A 403 11.66 23.38 24.72
CA THR A 403 13.00 23.76 25.19
C THR A 403 14.12 23.25 24.27
N LEU A 404 13.90 22.12 23.59
CA LEU A 404 14.94 21.40 22.84
C LEU A 404 15.09 21.88 21.39
N ILE A 405 13.98 22.23 20.71
CA ILE A 405 14.01 22.60 19.28
C ILE A 405 14.85 23.85 19.00
N HIS A 406 15.10 24.68 20.00
CA HIS A 406 15.95 25.88 19.90
C HIS A 406 17.42 25.63 20.26
N CYS A 407 17.84 24.37 20.46
CA CYS A 407 19.24 24.04 20.63
C CYS A 407 19.97 24.04 19.27
N PRO A 408 21.27 24.37 19.24
CA PRO A 408 22.04 24.41 17.99
C PRO A 408 22.28 23.01 17.39
N ASP A 409 22.38 21.99 18.24
CA ASP A 409 22.68 20.61 17.85
C ASP A 409 22.07 19.60 18.84
N LEU A 410 22.06 18.33 18.43
CA LEU A 410 21.49 17.24 19.21
C LEU A 410 22.17 17.06 20.58
N GLY A 411 23.50 17.23 20.66
CA GLY A 411 24.24 17.12 21.91
C GLY A 411 23.86 18.20 22.92
N SER A 412 23.64 19.43 22.45
CA SER A 412 23.14 20.54 23.25
C SER A 412 21.69 20.32 23.68
N ALA A 413 20.85 19.72 22.82
CA ALA A 413 19.51 19.28 23.20
C ALA A 413 19.53 18.22 24.30
N PHE A 414 20.38 17.18 24.21
CA PHE A 414 20.48 16.20 25.28
C PHE A 414 20.91 16.81 26.62
N ALA A 415 21.91 17.71 26.61
CA ALA A 415 22.32 18.42 27.82
C ALA A 415 21.14 19.21 28.42
N ARG A 416 20.42 19.98 27.60
CA ARG A 416 19.24 20.74 28.04
C ARG A 416 18.12 19.82 28.54
N MET A 417 17.90 18.68 27.88
CA MET A 417 16.91 17.69 28.30
C MET A 417 17.25 17.10 29.67
N SER A 418 18.52 16.81 29.94
CA SER A 418 18.97 16.33 31.26
C SER A 418 18.69 17.37 32.36
N ASP A 419 18.92 18.66 32.10
CA ASP A 419 18.64 19.74 33.04
C ASP A 419 17.13 19.92 33.28
N VAL A 420 16.31 19.89 32.23
CA VAL A 420 14.85 20.02 32.32
C VAL A 420 14.25 18.82 33.06
N ILE A 421 14.67 17.60 32.73
CA ILE A 421 14.17 16.38 33.40
C ILE A 421 14.56 16.37 34.88
N ARG A 422 15.72 16.89 35.26
CA ARG A 422 16.11 17.01 36.68
C ARG A 422 15.16 17.91 37.47
N ALA A 423 14.55 18.90 36.82
CA ALA A 423 13.56 19.79 37.42
C ALA A 423 12.15 19.16 37.47
N LEU A 424 11.93 17.97 36.90
CA LEU A 424 10.66 17.26 36.82
C LEU A 424 10.73 15.96 37.64
N PRO A 425 10.31 15.98 38.93
CA PRO A 425 10.51 14.86 39.86
C PRO A 425 9.82 13.55 39.44
N ALA A 426 8.82 13.61 38.56
CA ALA A 426 8.10 12.46 38.04
C ALA A 426 8.86 11.68 36.95
N LEU A 427 9.94 12.24 36.41
CA LEU A 427 10.74 11.63 35.34
C LEU A 427 12.08 11.11 35.87
N ALA A 428 12.52 9.98 35.32
CA ALA A 428 13.83 9.40 35.64
C ALA A 428 14.96 10.34 35.16
N PRO A 429 15.95 10.70 36.01
CA PRO A 429 17.06 11.54 35.60
C PRO A 429 17.87 10.91 34.47
N LEU A 430 18.09 11.68 33.39
CA LEU A 430 19.00 11.30 32.32
C LEU A 430 20.45 11.59 32.70
N SER A 431 21.31 10.59 32.56
CA SER A 431 22.77 10.69 32.68
C SER A 431 23.41 10.66 31.30
N ILE A 432 24.37 11.56 31.06
CA ILE A 432 25.07 11.68 29.77
C ILE A 432 26.57 11.50 30.01
N GLU A 433 27.14 10.50 29.35
CA GLU A 433 28.57 10.18 29.42
C GLU A 433 29.18 10.40 28.03
N LYS A 434 30.10 11.37 27.92
CA LYS A 434 30.77 11.71 26.67
C LYS A 434 32.08 10.93 26.55
N GLY A 435 32.16 10.05 25.56
CA GLY A 435 33.38 9.36 25.15
C GLY A 435 34.05 10.03 23.94
N GLU A 436 35.20 9.49 23.53
CA GLU A 436 35.96 10.02 22.38
C GLU A 436 35.20 9.86 21.05
N GLU A 437 34.59 8.69 20.82
CA GLU A 437 33.90 8.38 19.57
C GLU A 437 32.36 8.34 19.67
N SER A 438 31.83 8.18 20.89
CA SER A 438 30.40 8.03 21.15
C SER A 438 29.97 8.78 22.40
N THR A 439 28.66 9.02 22.51
CA THR A 439 28.02 9.60 23.69
C THR A 439 26.93 8.65 24.15
N ARG A 440 27.02 8.23 25.41
CA ARG A 440 26.07 7.32 26.04
C ARG A 440 25.05 8.13 26.84
N VAL A 441 23.77 7.91 26.56
CA VAL A 441 22.64 8.51 27.28
C VAL A 441 21.91 7.40 28.02
N SER A 442 21.80 7.50 29.35
CA SER A 442 21.19 6.46 30.18
C SER A 442 20.22 6.99 31.22
N PHE A 443 19.30 6.16 31.68
CA PHE A 443 18.33 6.46 32.74
C PHE A 443 17.96 5.20 33.51
N ALA A 444 17.32 5.39 34.67
CA ALA A 444 16.81 4.30 35.50
C ALA A 444 15.30 4.46 35.65
N VAL A 445 14.53 3.58 35.01
CA VAL A 445 13.09 3.50 35.22
C VAL A 445 12.83 2.83 36.57
N ARG A 446 11.83 3.31 37.30
CA ARG A 446 11.33 2.65 38.52
C ARG A 446 9.82 2.53 38.39
N ALA A 447 9.28 1.33 38.57
CA ALA A 447 7.85 1.09 38.63
C ALA A 447 7.23 1.62 39.95
N ARG A 448 5.90 1.74 39.96
CA ARG A 448 5.11 2.20 41.12
C ARG A 448 5.11 1.16 42.26
N GLU A 449 5.19 1.63 43.51
CA GLU A 449 5.03 0.78 44.68
C GLU A 449 3.60 0.20 44.75
N GLY A 450 3.48 -1.13 44.90
CA GLY A 450 2.20 -1.82 45.11
C GLY A 450 1.61 -2.58 43.91
N VAL A 451 2.31 -2.67 42.77
CA VAL A 451 1.94 -3.56 41.65
C VAL A 451 2.51 -4.97 41.90
N ALA A 452 1.68 -6.00 41.74
CA ALA A 452 2.00 -7.38 42.15
C ALA A 452 3.10 -8.07 41.34
N GLU A 453 3.43 -7.57 40.14
CA GLU A 453 4.54 -8.06 39.33
C GLU A 453 5.50 -6.92 38.92
N PRO A 454 6.75 -6.92 39.39
CA PRO A 454 7.76 -5.90 39.07
C PRO A 454 8.33 -5.93 37.64
N ASP A 455 7.75 -6.62 36.66
CA ASP A 455 8.49 -6.96 35.43
C ASP A 455 7.94 -6.32 34.15
N VAL A 456 6.63 -6.32 33.91
CA VAL A 456 6.08 -5.90 32.60
C VAL A 456 5.97 -4.38 32.45
N ALA A 457 5.50 -3.67 33.48
CA ALA A 457 5.32 -2.20 33.40
C ALA A 457 6.66 -1.46 33.27
N GLU A 458 7.70 -1.94 33.96
CA GLU A 458 9.05 -1.38 33.87
C GLU A 458 9.68 -1.64 32.50
N ARG A 459 9.49 -2.85 31.94
CA ARG A 459 9.90 -3.20 30.56
C ARG A 459 9.22 -2.28 29.56
N VAL A 460 7.90 -2.22 29.56
CA VAL A 460 7.11 -1.41 28.61
C VAL A 460 7.50 0.07 28.68
N THR A 461 7.67 0.61 29.89
CA THR A 461 8.08 2.01 30.06
C THR A 461 9.52 2.24 29.57
N THR A 462 10.43 1.30 29.84
CA THR A 462 11.81 1.36 29.38
C THR A 462 11.89 1.33 27.85
N ASP A 463 11.15 0.42 27.23
CA ASP A 463 11.09 0.26 25.77
C ASP A 463 10.55 1.52 25.11
N PHE A 464 9.42 2.00 25.64
CA PHE A 464 8.79 3.23 25.18
C PHE A 464 9.74 4.42 25.24
N VAL A 465 10.45 4.62 26.36
CA VAL A 465 11.37 5.76 26.51
C VAL A 465 12.60 5.63 25.60
N LEU A 466 13.17 4.42 25.43
CA LEU A 466 14.30 4.22 24.51
C LEU A 466 13.90 4.47 23.06
N ILE A 467 12.74 3.95 22.63
CA ILE A 467 12.19 4.17 21.28
C ILE A 467 11.92 5.66 21.07
N LEU A 468 11.29 6.32 22.05
CA LEU A 468 11.01 7.75 22.04
C LEU A 468 12.29 8.57 21.86
N LEU A 469 13.30 8.33 22.70
CA LEU A 469 14.57 9.06 22.65
C LEU A 469 15.27 8.89 21.29
N HIS A 470 15.31 7.66 20.76
CA HIS A 470 15.95 7.39 19.46
C HIS A 470 15.20 8.05 18.30
N ARG A 471 13.89 7.83 18.20
CA ARG A 471 13.06 8.34 17.09
C ARG A 471 12.95 9.86 17.14
N PHE A 472 12.77 10.44 18.32
CA PHE A 472 12.74 11.88 18.50
C PHE A 472 14.07 12.53 18.15
N SER A 473 15.20 11.89 18.49
CA SER A 473 16.52 12.39 18.08
C SER A 473 16.68 12.43 16.57
N ALA A 474 16.24 11.39 15.86
CA ALA A 474 16.28 11.35 14.40
C ALA A 474 15.38 12.40 13.76
N TRP A 475 14.19 12.62 14.34
CA TRP A 475 13.28 13.68 13.94
C TRP A 475 13.90 15.08 14.13
N LEU A 476 14.46 15.38 15.31
CA LEU A 476 15.08 16.70 15.60
C LEU A 476 16.13 17.12 14.55
N ILE A 477 16.91 16.17 14.04
CA ILE A 477 17.98 16.45 13.09
C ILE A 477 17.62 16.13 11.63
N GLY A 478 16.40 15.60 11.39
CA GLY A 478 15.87 15.23 10.07
C GLY A 478 16.69 14.19 9.30
N LYS A 479 17.43 13.33 10.00
CA LYS A 479 18.24 12.26 9.39
C LYS A 479 18.35 11.07 10.33
N ARG A 480 18.69 9.90 9.76
CA ARG A 480 18.88 8.67 10.54
C ARG A 480 19.96 8.85 11.60
N VAL A 481 19.63 8.46 12.82
CA VAL A 481 20.58 8.37 13.94
C VAL A 481 21.12 6.95 14.02
N ARG A 482 22.42 6.80 13.77
CA ARG A 482 23.12 5.53 13.98
C ARG A 482 23.47 5.39 15.46
N LEU A 483 23.02 4.31 16.06
CA LEU A 483 23.42 3.89 17.39
C LEU A 483 24.57 2.88 17.29
N ARG A 484 25.49 2.91 18.25
CA ARG A 484 26.56 1.92 18.38
C ARG A 484 26.12 0.71 19.20
N ALA A 485 25.30 0.95 20.22
CA ALA A 485 24.74 -0.07 21.09
C ALA A 485 23.43 0.44 21.73
N VAL A 486 22.59 -0.52 22.12
CA VAL A 486 21.39 -0.31 22.95
C VAL A 486 21.44 -1.28 24.12
N GLU A 487 21.15 -0.79 25.32
CA GLU A 487 21.20 -1.60 26.53
C GLU A 487 19.86 -1.56 27.27
N PHE A 488 19.39 -2.74 27.68
CA PHE A 488 18.17 -2.93 28.46
C PHE A 488 18.50 -3.51 29.84
N PRO A 489 17.88 -3.00 30.92
CA PRO A 489 18.21 -3.40 32.29
C PRO A 489 17.59 -4.73 32.72
N TYR A 490 16.80 -5.35 31.86
CA TYR A 490 16.05 -6.58 32.14
C TYR A 490 16.54 -7.74 31.26
N SER A 491 16.22 -8.98 31.64
CA SER A 491 16.60 -10.19 30.91
C SER A 491 15.98 -10.24 29.52
N ALA A 492 16.71 -10.82 28.55
CA ALA A 492 16.23 -10.95 27.18
C ALA A 492 14.85 -11.66 27.14
N PRO A 493 13.90 -11.19 26.30
CA PRO A 493 12.68 -11.93 26.02
C PRO A 493 13.02 -13.21 25.23
N ASP A 494 12.00 -13.96 24.79
CA ASP A 494 12.25 -15.15 23.96
C ASP A 494 13.06 -14.80 22.70
N ALA A 495 13.74 -15.80 22.14
CA ALA A 495 14.73 -15.59 21.08
C ALA A 495 14.14 -15.02 19.78
N ARG A 496 12.81 -15.10 19.58
CA ARG A 496 12.12 -14.51 18.44
C ARG A 496 11.86 -13.03 18.69
N LEU A 497 11.24 -12.69 19.82
CA LEU A 497 11.01 -11.30 20.21
C LEU A 497 12.32 -10.51 20.39
N ALA A 498 13.38 -11.14 20.88
CA ALA A 498 14.68 -10.48 21.03
C ALA A 498 15.30 -10.04 19.69
N GLN A 499 15.00 -10.73 18.57
CA GLN A 499 15.48 -10.36 17.24
C GLN A 499 14.81 -9.08 16.73
N ASP A 500 13.54 -8.85 17.10
CA ASP A 500 12.78 -7.67 16.66
C ASP A 500 13.39 -6.37 17.18
N TYR A 501 14.07 -6.40 18.32
CA TYR A 501 14.71 -5.21 18.91
C TYR A 501 15.90 -4.71 18.08
N ASP A 502 16.69 -5.61 17.48
CA ASP A 502 17.78 -5.23 16.59
C ASP A 502 17.25 -4.48 15.35
N TYR A 503 16.06 -4.87 14.84
CA TYR A 503 15.38 -4.17 13.75
C TYR A 503 14.82 -2.82 14.18
N ILE A 504 14.20 -2.73 15.36
CA ILE A 504 13.62 -1.49 15.90
C ILE A 504 14.68 -0.39 16.05
N PHE A 505 15.86 -0.72 16.58
CA PHE A 505 16.90 0.26 16.86
C PHE A 505 17.97 0.34 15.75
N GLY A 506 18.06 -0.67 14.88
CA GLY A 506 19.08 -0.75 13.84
C GLY A 506 20.51 -0.79 14.37
N ALA A 507 20.70 -1.32 15.58
CA ALA A 507 21.97 -1.46 16.28
C ALA A 507 21.93 -2.66 17.24
N PRO A 508 23.08 -3.25 17.62
CA PRO A 508 23.10 -4.39 18.53
C PRO A 508 22.49 -4.08 19.89
N VAL A 509 21.61 -4.97 20.35
CA VAL A 509 20.93 -4.86 21.64
C VAL A 509 21.55 -5.79 22.69
N THR A 510 21.79 -5.26 23.89
CA THR A 510 22.29 -6.02 25.06
C THR A 510 21.26 -5.99 26.18
N PHE A 511 20.85 -7.16 26.66
CA PHE A 511 19.93 -7.32 27.79
C PHE A 511 20.69 -7.61 29.09
N GLY A 512 20.07 -7.36 30.25
CA GLY A 512 20.64 -7.57 31.58
C GLY A 512 21.68 -6.52 32.00
N ALA A 513 21.66 -5.33 31.39
CA ALA A 513 22.51 -4.22 31.78
C ALA A 513 22.10 -3.63 33.14
N GLN A 514 22.92 -2.74 33.73
CA GLN A 514 22.53 -2.06 34.97
C GLN A 514 21.50 -0.94 34.77
N ARG A 515 21.44 -0.37 33.56
CA ARG A 515 20.58 0.78 33.21
C ARG A 515 20.14 0.67 31.76
N ALA A 516 19.01 1.30 31.44
CA ALA A 516 18.60 1.53 30.07
C ALA A 516 19.53 2.58 29.42
N ALA A 517 20.07 2.29 28.24
CA ALA A 517 20.99 3.21 27.56
C ALA A 517 20.94 3.15 26.03
N LEU A 518 21.18 4.30 25.41
CA LEU A 518 21.45 4.45 23.99
C LEU A 518 22.86 5.01 23.81
N GLU A 519 23.68 4.35 23.01
CA GLU A 519 25.01 4.84 22.65
C GLU A 519 24.98 5.44 21.25
N PHE A 520 25.10 6.77 21.17
CA PHE A 520 25.06 7.52 19.93
C PHE A 520 26.46 7.74 19.38
N ASP A 521 26.60 7.67 18.05
CA ASP A 521 27.82 8.15 17.40
C ASP A 521 27.97 9.68 17.57
N ASN A 522 29.17 10.15 17.89
CA ASN A 522 29.43 11.59 18.10
C ASN A 522 29.15 12.45 16.85
N SER A 523 29.04 11.87 15.66
CA SER A 523 28.56 12.57 14.46
C SER A 523 27.07 12.94 14.53
N ALA A 524 26.23 12.16 15.20
CA ALA A 524 24.83 12.48 15.44
C ALA A 524 24.70 13.61 16.46
N MET A 525 25.51 13.60 17.52
CA MET A 525 25.51 14.64 18.56
C MET A 525 25.87 16.03 18.02
N ARG A 526 26.69 16.10 16.98
CA ARG A 526 27.08 17.35 16.31
C ARG A 526 26.11 17.79 15.20
N ALA A 527 25.06 17.01 14.95
CA ALA A 527 24.11 17.33 13.89
C ALA A 527 23.21 18.51 14.30
N PRO A 528 22.99 19.47 13.40
CA PRO A 528 22.12 20.61 13.69
C PRO A 528 20.67 20.14 13.84
N ILE A 529 19.96 20.78 14.75
CA ILE A 529 18.50 20.65 14.84
C ILE A 529 17.90 21.47 13.70
N ILE A 530 16.98 20.86 12.95
CA ILE A 530 16.36 21.48 11.77
C ILE A 530 14.87 21.76 11.94
N GLN A 531 14.32 21.41 13.10
CA GLN A 531 12.89 21.51 13.39
C GLN A 531 12.49 22.92 13.85
N THR A 532 11.25 23.28 13.58
CA THR A 532 10.64 24.57 13.96
C THR A 532 9.50 24.34 14.95
N GLU A 533 8.96 25.41 15.53
CA GLU A 533 7.73 25.31 16.33
C GLU A 533 6.55 24.79 15.50
N GLU A 534 6.45 25.18 14.22
CA GLU A 534 5.42 24.70 13.29
C GLU A 534 5.52 23.19 13.05
N THR A 535 6.73 22.68 12.76
CA THR A 535 6.92 21.23 12.58
C THR A 535 6.77 20.47 13.90
N LEU A 536 7.04 21.10 15.05
CA LEU A 536 6.78 20.53 16.37
C LEU A 536 5.27 20.43 16.65
N GLU A 537 4.47 21.43 16.29
CA GLU A 537 3.02 21.37 16.45
C GLU A 537 2.39 20.26 15.61
N GLU A 538 2.88 20.06 14.38
CA GLU A 538 2.51 18.94 13.52
C GLU A 538 2.94 17.60 14.13
N TYR A 539 4.19 17.50 14.60
CA TYR A 539 4.72 16.31 15.27
C TYR A 539 3.89 15.94 16.49
N LEU A 540 3.55 16.89 17.37
CA LEU A 540 2.78 16.65 18.60
C LEU A 540 1.33 16.27 18.32
N ARG A 541 0.74 16.76 17.22
CA ARG A 541 -0.60 16.38 16.77
C ARG A 541 -0.67 14.92 16.33
N GLU A 542 0.40 14.41 15.74
CA GLU A 542 0.51 13.05 15.21
C GLU A 542 1.33 12.09 16.09
N SER A 543 1.93 12.60 17.17
CA SER A 543 2.98 11.97 17.97
C SER A 543 2.70 10.54 18.44
N PRO A 544 1.47 10.15 18.85
CA PRO A 544 1.20 8.78 19.28
C PRO A 544 1.48 7.74 18.18
N ILE A 545 1.16 8.10 16.93
CA ILE A 545 1.38 7.25 15.76
C ILE A 545 2.85 7.29 15.34
N GLN A 546 3.46 8.47 15.28
CA GLN A 546 4.85 8.60 14.80
C GLN A 546 5.87 7.87 15.70
N LEU A 547 5.54 7.67 16.98
CA LEU A 547 6.36 6.97 17.97
C LEU A 547 6.22 5.44 17.94
N MET A 548 5.08 4.90 17.50
CA MET A 548 4.79 3.45 17.50
C MET A 548 4.74 2.83 16.09
N SER A 549 4.53 3.63 15.05
CA SER A 549 4.52 3.16 13.66
C SER A 549 5.91 2.68 13.23
N GLU A 550 5.95 1.65 12.40
CA GLU A 550 7.13 1.33 11.61
C GLU A 550 7.30 2.45 10.57
N ARG A 551 8.10 3.47 10.90
CA ARG A 551 8.53 4.43 9.88
C ARG A 551 9.69 3.80 9.12
N ASP A 552 9.33 3.09 8.07
CA ASP A 552 10.13 2.97 6.87
C ASP A 552 10.46 4.40 6.43
N TYR A 553 11.66 4.89 6.78
CA TYR A 553 12.24 6.03 6.10
C TYR A 553 12.41 5.60 4.65
N ASP A 554 11.41 5.91 3.82
CA ASP A 554 11.37 5.82 2.36
C ASP A 554 12.52 5.00 1.79
N SER A 555 12.27 3.70 1.57
CA SER A 555 13.25 2.70 1.17
C SER A 555 14.22 3.24 0.12
N THR A 556 15.36 3.75 0.58
CA THR A 556 16.42 4.21 -0.31
C THR A 556 16.81 3.04 -1.21
N ALA A 557 17.29 3.31 -2.43
CA ALA A 557 17.71 2.22 -3.31
C ALA A 557 18.80 1.37 -2.63
N SER A 558 19.62 1.98 -1.77
CA SER A 558 20.57 1.27 -0.91
C SER A 558 19.91 0.31 0.08
N ALA A 559 18.77 0.67 0.69
CA ALA A 559 18.02 -0.17 1.62
C ALA A 559 17.31 -1.33 0.89
N GLN A 560 16.70 -1.06 -0.27
CA GLN A 560 16.08 -2.09 -1.10
C GLN A 560 17.12 -3.12 -1.58
N VAL A 561 18.26 -2.64 -2.08
CA VAL A 561 19.37 -3.49 -2.53
C VAL A 561 20.00 -4.25 -1.38
N ARG A 562 20.15 -3.64 -0.21
CA ARG A 562 20.63 -4.30 1.01
C ARG A 562 19.70 -5.45 1.41
N ARG A 563 18.38 -5.24 1.40
CA ARG A 563 17.38 -6.27 1.71
C ARG A 563 17.46 -7.45 0.75
N VAL A 564 17.59 -7.18 -0.56
CA VAL A 564 17.81 -8.22 -1.58
C VAL A 564 19.12 -8.99 -1.33
N LEU A 565 20.21 -8.28 -0.99
CA LEU A 565 21.50 -8.90 -0.70
C LEU A 565 21.47 -9.74 0.59
N GLU A 566 20.73 -9.32 1.62
CA GLU A 566 20.54 -10.05 2.89
C GLU A 566 19.72 -11.34 2.70
N LEU A 567 18.71 -11.32 1.82
CA LEU A 567 17.92 -12.51 1.44
C LEU A 567 18.75 -13.53 0.64
N GLY A 568 19.72 -13.07 -0.16
CA GLY A 568 20.61 -13.90 -0.97
C GLY A 568 21.74 -14.62 -0.22
N VAL A 569 21.88 -14.44 1.10
CA VAL A 569 23.05 -14.95 1.88
C VAL A 569 23.09 -16.48 2.03
N LYS A 570 22.16 -17.23 1.41
CA LYS A 570 22.22 -18.71 1.28
C LYS A 570 23.03 -19.15 0.04
N GLY A 571 24.28 -18.70 -0.08
CA GLY A 571 25.26 -19.29 -1.00
C GLY A 571 25.17 -18.93 -2.49
N ARG A 572 24.38 -17.92 -2.88
CA ARG A 572 24.38 -17.34 -4.24
C ARG A 572 24.53 -15.83 -4.17
N THR A 573 25.63 -15.28 -4.69
CA THR A 573 25.77 -13.83 -4.87
C THR A 573 24.90 -13.35 -6.02
N SER A 574 23.80 -12.64 -5.74
CA SER A 574 22.94 -12.06 -6.76
C SER A 574 23.72 -11.05 -7.63
N THR A 575 23.59 -11.14 -8.95
CA THR A 575 24.29 -10.25 -9.91
C THR A 575 23.68 -8.84 -9.94
N ALA A 576 24.38 -7.89 -10.56
CA ALA A 576 23.84 -6.53 -10.69
C ALA A 576 22.61 -6.50 -11.62
N GLU A 577 22.59 -7.39 -12.60
CA GLU A 577 21.53 -7.65 -13.56
C GLU A 577 20.29 -8.20 -12.86
N GLU A 578 20.43 -9.25 -12.05
CA GLU A 578 19.35 -9.84 -11.26
C GLU A 578 18.73 -8.83 -10.29
N ILE A 579 19.55 -8.05 -9.57
CA ILE A 579 19.05 -7.05 -8.63
C ILE A 579 18.33 -5.91 -9.37
N ALA A 580 18.79 -5.55 -10.57
CA ALA A 580 18.14 -4.51 -11.37
C ALA A 580 16.80 -5.00 -11.94
N GLU A 581 16.75 -6.25 -12.41
CA GLU A 581 15.53 -6.93 -12.87
C GLU A 581 14.50 -7.05 -11.76
N MET A 582 14.90 -7.48 -10.56
CA MET A 582 14.03 -7.56 -9.38
C MET A 582 13.43 -6.20 -8.99
N LEU A 583 14.17 -5.11 -9.23
CA LEU A 583 13.72 -3.74 -8.96
C LEU A 583 13.04 -3.09 -10.18
N SER A 584 12.84 -3.82 -11.27
CA SER A 584 12.26 -3.32 -12.53
C SER A 584 12.94 -2.06 -13.07
N ILE A 585 14.26 -1.97 -12.89
CA ILE A 585 15.09 -0.87 -13.38
C ILE A 585 16.28 -1.40 -14.18
N SER A 586 16.90 -0.55 -14.98
CA SER A 586 18.12 -0.95 -15.69
C SER A 586 19.34 -0.95 -14.75
N VAL A 587 20.34 -1.82 -15.01
CA VAL A 587 21.61 -1.84 -14.25
C VAL A 587 22.29 -0.45 -14.18
N PRO A 588 22.30 0.36 -15.26
CA PRO A 588 22.80 1.74 -15.19
C PRO A 588 21.99 2.62 -14.22
N HIS A 589 20.68 2.44 -14.14
CA HIS A 589 19.80 3.16 -13.22
C HIS A 589 20.07 2.75 -11.76
N LEU A 590 20.16 1.44 -11.48
CA LEU A 590 20.52 0.89 -10.17
C LEU A 590 21.86 1.46 -9.66
N ARG A 591 22.92 1.39 -10.49
CA ARG A 591 24.24 1.94 -10.13
C ARG A 591 24.19 3.45 -9.89
N ARG A 592 23.28 4.18 -10.54
CA ARG A 592 23.10 5.62 -10.34
C ARG A 592 22.39 5.92 -9.02
N LEU A 593 21.36 5.14 -8.66
CA LEU A 593 20.65 5.27 -7.39
C LEU A 593 21.56 4.95 -6.19
N LEU A 594 22.34 3.87 -6.25
CA LEU A 594 23.28 3.53 -5.19
C LEU A 594 24.35 4.61 -4.95
N ARG A 595 24.84 5.23 -6.02
CA ARG A 595 25.77 6.38 -5.91
C ARG A 595 25.14 7.62 -5.31
N ARG A 596 23.83 7.85 -5.55
CA ARG A 596 23.07 8.93 -4.91
C ARG A 596 22.99 8.73 -3.40
N ASP A 597 22.90 7.48 -2.96
CA ASP A 597 22.84 7.09 -1.56
C ASP A 597 24.25 6.99 -0.91
N GLY A 598 25.29 7.46 -1.62
CA GLY A 598 26.67 7.48 -1.12
C GLY A 598 27.34 6.12 -1.03
N THR A 599 26.80 5.11 -1.73
CA THR A 599 27.31 3.73 -1.67
C THR A 599 27.47 3.13 -3.08
N SER A 600 27.83 1.85 -3.14
CA SER A 600 27.88 1.06 -4.37
C SER A 600 27.40 -0.36 -4.10
N LEU A 601 27.07 -1.09 -5.15
CA LEU A 601 26.62 -2.48 -5.01
C LEU A 601 27.69 -3.35 -4.32
N ASN A 602 28.97 -3.15 -4.65
CA ASN A 602 30.07 -3.86 -4.01
C ASN A 602 30.22 -3.46 -2.54
N GLN A 603 30.08 -2.18 -2.22
CA GLN A 603 30.18 -1.69 -0.86
C GLN A 603 29.04 -2.22 0.03
N LEU A 604 27.80 -2.20 -0.46
CA LEU A 604 26.66 -2.80 0.24
C LEU A 604 26.84 -4.31 0.44
N ARG A 605 27.36 -5.02 -0.58
CA ARG A 605 27.66 -6.45 -0.46
C ARG A 605 28.71 -6.71 0.60
N GLU A 606 29.79 -5.94 0.65
CA GLU A 606 30.80 -6.05 1.70
C GLU A 606 30.24 -5.71 3.09
N GLU A 607 29.39 -4.70 3.21
CA GLU A 607 28.72 -4.35 4.47
C GLU A 607 27.81 -5.47 4.97
N VAL A 608 26.97 -6.05 4.10
CA VAL A 608 26.09 -7.18 4.45
C VAL A 608 26.92 -8.40 4.87
N LEU A 609 27.93 -8.76 4.09
CA LEU A 609 28.81 -9.89 4.43
C LEU A 609 29.55 -9.68 5.75
N ARG A 610 30.01 -8.45 6.02
CA ARG A 610 30.65 -8.08 7.29
C ARG A 610 29.67 -8.23 8.45
N ASP A 611 28.48 -7.66 8.33
CA ASP A 611 27.50 -7.62 9.43
C ASP A 611 27.04 -9.05 9.79
N VAL A 612 26.79 -9.91 8.78
CA VAL A 612 26.48 -11.34 8.99
C VAL A 612 27.66 -12.11 9.60
N ALA A 613 28.89 -11.82 9.18
CA ALA A 613 30.09 -12.47 9.71
C ALA A 613 30.34 -12.11 11.19
N ILE A 614 30.20 -10.84 11.56
CA ILE A 614 30.31 -10.38 12.94
C ILE A 614 29.24 -11.03 13.81
N ALA A 615 27.98 -11.02 13.36
CA ALA A 615 26.88 -11.62 14.10
C ALA A 615 27.10 -13.13 14.30
N GLY A 616 27.62 -13.83 13.30
CA GLY A 616 27.94 -15.26 13.40
C GLY A 616 29.08 -15.57 14.37
N LEU A 617 30.17 -14.80 14.34
CA LEU A 617 31.29 -14.99 15.28
C LEU A 617 30.87 -14.75 16.73
N ARG A 618 30.05 -13.73 16.99
CA ARG A 618 29.49 -13.43 18.32
C ARG A 618 28.56 -14.53 18.84
N ARG A 619 27.94 -15.31 17.95
CA ARG A 619 27.14 -16.50 18.29
C ARG A 619 27.98 -17.77 18.45
N GLY A 620 29.31 -17.67 18.39
CA GLY A 620 30.22 -18.79 18.53
C GLY A 620 30.38 -19.65 17.26
N GLU A 621 29.91 -19.19 16.10
CA GLU A 621 30.11 -19.91 14.84
C GLU A 621 31.62 -19.95 14.49
N SER A 622 32.11 -21.11 14.03
CA SER A 622 33.51 -21.22 13.62
C SER A 622 33.77 -20.46 12.32
N VAL A 623 35.02 -20.06 12.13
CA VAL A 623 35.47 -19.37 10.90
C VAL A 623 35.25 -20.26 9.67
N GLU A 624 35.36 -21.57 9.84
CA GLU A 624 35.17 -22.57 8.80
C GLU A 624 33.70 -22.65 8.37
N VAL A 625 32.76 -22.61 9.32
CA VAL A 625 31.30 -22.59 9.04
C VAL A 625 30.90 -21.29 8.35
N LEU A 626 31.39 -20.15 8.85
CA LEU A 626 31.08 -18.84 8.27
C LEU A 626 31.65 -18.67 6.87
N SER A 627 32.90 -19.13 6.65
CA SER A 627 33.53 -19.10 5.33
C SER A 627 32.69 -19.87 4.30
N ALA A 628 32.25 -21.09 4.65
CA ALA A 628 31.43 -21.91 3.76
C ALA A 628 30.04 -21.29 3.51
N ARG A 629 29.37 -20.81 4.56
CA ARG A 629 28.03 -20.20 4.47
C ARG A 629 28.02 -18.92 3.62
N LEU A 630 29.06 -18.10 3.74
CA LEU A 630 29.20 -16.83 3.03
C LEU A 630 29.82 -16.98 1.63
N GLY A 631 30.04 -18.21 1.16
CA GLY A 631 30.49 -18.49 -0.21
C GLY A 631 31.98 -18.20 -0.48
N PHE A 632 32.83 -18.19 0.56
CA PHE A 632 34.27 -18.06 0.37
C PHE A 632 34.89 -19.41 -0.01
N SER A 633 35.79 -19.39 -1.01
CA SER A 633 36.48 -20.59 -1.51
C SER A 633 37.39 -21.25 -0.47
N GLU A 634 37.91 -20.49 0.49
CA GLU A 634 38.78 -20.98 1.57
C GLU A 634 38.66 -20.09 2.83
N PRO A 635 38.80 -20.66 4.06
CA PRO A 635 38.76 -19.89 5.30
C PRO A 635 39.80 -18.77 5.40
N SER A 636 40.94 -18.91 4.73
CA SER A 636 41.98 -17.87 4.64
C SER A 636 41.52 -16.65 3.84
N ALA A 637 40.71 -16.83 2.78
CA ALA A 637 40.12 -15.73 2.01
C ALA A 637 39.10 -14.96 2.85
N PHE A 638 38.26 -15.66 3.61
CA PHE A 638 37.35 -15.05 4.58
C PHE A 638 38.12 -14.24 5.63
N ARG A 639 39.18 -14.80 6.24
CA ARG A 639 39.99 -14.08 7.26
C ARG A 639 40.60 -12.78 6.71
N ARG A 640 41.08 -12.78 5.46
CA ARG A 640 41.61 -11.58 4.79
C ARG A 640 40.51 -10.54 4.53
N ALA A 641 39.34 -10.97 4.06
CA ALA A 641 38.21 -10.08 3.83
C ALA A 641 37.67 -9.49 5.14
N PHE A 642 37.51 -10.32 6.17
CA PHE A 642 37.07 -9.90 7.50
C PHE A 642 37.98 -8.84 8.11
N LYS A 643 39.31 -9.03 8.03
CA LYS A 643 40.29 -8.05 8.50
C LYS A 643 40.21 -6.74 7.71
N ARG A 644 39.94 -6.79 6.41
CA ARG A 644 39.72 -5.60 5.59
C ARG A 644 38.44 -4.85 5.99
N TRP A 645 37.38 -5.55 6.34
CA TRP A 645 36.10 -4.95 6.70
C TRP A 645 36.05 -4.36 8.11
N THR A 646 36.79 -4.95 9.05
CA THR A 646 36.69 -4.64 10.50
C THR A 646 37.96 -4.05 11.10
N GLY A 647 39.11 -4.14 10.41
CA GLY A 647 40.42 -3.79 10.95
C GLY A 647 41.08 -4.90 11.79
N ASP A 648 40.30 -5.91 12.19
CA ASP A 648 40.67 -6.88 13.23
C ASP A 648 40.60 -8.33 12.74
N THR A 649 41.12 -9.27 13.55
CA THR A 649 41.03 -10.71 13.23
C THR A 649 39.69 -11.30 13.70
N PRO A 650 39.10 -12.28 13.00
CA PRO A 650 37.86 -12.93 13.44
C PRO A 650 37.85 -13.45 14.89
N SER A 651 39.02 -13.76 15.43
CA SER A 651 39.18 -14.23 16.82
C SER A 651 38.88 -13.16 17.88
N SER A 652 38.90 -11.86 17.55
CA SER A 652 38.57 -10.79 18.51
C SER A 652 37.07 -10.55 18.66
N TYR A 653 36.25 -11.17 17.81
CA TYR A 653 34.78 -11.08 17.82
C TYR A 653 34.11 -12.38 18.31
N ARG A 654 34.91 -13.29 18.87
CA ARG A 654 34.48 -14.60 19.36
C ARG A 654 34.37 -14.64 20.88
#